data_AF-A0A536XYH5-F1
#
_entry.id   AF-A0A536XYH5-F1
#
_cell.length_a   1.000
_cell.length_b   1.000
_cell.length_c   1.000
_cell.angle_alpha   90.00
_cell.angle_beta   90.00
_cell.angle_gamma   90.00
#
_symmetry.space_group_name_H-M   'P 1'
#
loop_
_entity.id
_entity.type
_entity.pdbx_description
1 polymer ?
#
loop_
_entity_poly.entity_id
_entity_poly.type
_entity_poly.pdbx_seq_one_letter_code
_entity_poly.pdbx_strand_id
1 'polypeptide(L)'
;MDFFEQQHRARSRTWLMLLLFVLAVAAIVAVLNLVGVAVYIWIFDPPILYERNLLQAVPRHVYGWSTAVILGVIAWGTGRRLYQLSGGGVAVADMIGARHMKRDTGEPAERRLLNVVEEMALASGITVPLVFVMDDQHTINAFAAGYSPNEATVIVTRGALEQLNRDELQGVVAHEFSHILNGDMRLNVTLVGVIAGIVLFGSLGAAMMTGGRSEGGSENARARFDIRVFFIGLALWIIGSIGVFAGRLIKAVIARQREFLADASAVQFTRNPDGIGGALFKIARRGSTIAQRHAEELSHMCIGAPVNDYFEFALFHDHPPLDERIERLLGPGAKRLLRERMERAEAAALSARGSPVVSELVSPLYADRSAPPAASGAPGLARSMVESIGNPSSAHLDHARGMLDAIPAEIRSAVGSEKGAEAALFALLLGEGELRKAQLALIGGRSGAEVPAQSARLADALKPLGARARLPVLQLAIPTLKRLPGPERDALLETIKAVIEADRKITLGEFVLLTLCRSQIQKEPGRPPAVKYRSVDAVATEAAVLLSLLAHSGKGGMAAFDKGMAALGAAGGVLRSPSELNIGTVESALNELNLLAPLKKPLFIKACVATAMADDKLTLAEAELLRAICASLDSPLPPILETTEAVA
;
A
#
# COMPACT_ATOMS: atom_id res chain seq x y z
N MET A 1 18.79 2.57 -4.81
CA MET A 1 18.70 2.41 -3.34
C MET A 1 18.14 1.03 -3.05
N ASP A 2 18.59 0.34 -2.00
CA ASP A 2 18.15 -1.03 -1.70
C ASP A 2 16.81 -1.05 -0.93
N PHE A 3 15.78 -1.60 -1.56
CA PHE A 3 14.43 -1.79 -1.02
C PHE A 3 14.42 -2.46 0.36
N PHE A 4 15.22 -3.52 0.56
CA PHE A 4 15.22 -4.29 1.81
C PHE A 4 15.84 -3.51 2.98
N GLU A 5 16.83 -2.67 2.67
CA GLU A 5 17.46 -1.80 3.67
C GLU A 5 16.47 -0.73 4.15
N GLN A 6 15.65 -0.18 3.24
CA GLN A 6 14.61 0.77 3.61
C GLN A 6 13.51 0.14 4.47
N GLN A 7 13.05 -1.07 4.11
CA GLN A 7 12.11 -1.81 4.97
C GLN A 7 12.70 -2.09 6.36
N HIS A 8 13.99 -2.39 6.45
CA HIS A 8 14.65 -2.60 7.73
C HIS A 8 14.73 -1.30 8.55
N ARG A 9 15.10 -0.18 7.92
CA ARG A 9 15.11 1.15 8.56
C ARG A 9 13.71 1.56 9.03
N ALA A 10 12.66 1.24 8.28
CA ALA A 10 11.27 1.49 8.71
C ALA A 10 10.94 0.72 10.00
N ARG A 11 11.41 -0.55 10.12
CA ARG A 11 11.24 -1.36 11.34
C ARG A 11 12.07 -0.85 12.52
N SER A 12 13.32 -0.43 12.29
CA SER A 12 14.16 0.10 13.39
C SER A 12 13.60 1.43 13.93
N ARG A 13 13.02 2.27 13.06
CA ARG A 13 12.34 3.51 13.46
C ARG A 13 11.03 3.24 14.22
N THR A 14 10.40 2.08 14.06
CA THR A 14 9.28 1.68 14.92
C THR A 14 9.69 1.66 16.40
N TRP A 15 10.93 1.28 16.72
CA TRP A 15 11.41 1.31 18.11
C TRP A 15 11.54 2.74 18.63
N LEU A 16 12.09 3.66 17.82
CA LEU A 16 12.17 5.08 18.17
C LEU A 16 10.75 5.67 18.40
N MET A 17 9.80 5.33 17.55
CA MET A 17 8.39 5.71 17.70
C MET A 17 7.83 5.22 19.03
N LEU A 18 8.05 3.94 19.39
CA LEU A 18 7.59 3.38 20.67
C LEU A 18 8.24 4.08 21.87
N LEU A 19 9.53 4.40 21.79
CA LEU A 19 10.23 5.16 22.82
C LEU A 19 9.59 6.54 23.02
N LEU A 20 9.39 7.29 21.92
CA LEU A 20 8.77 8.61 21.98
C LEU A 20 7.32 8.54 22.49
N PHE A 21 6.58 7.49 22.12
CA PHE A 21 5.24 7.23 22.65
C PHE A 21 5.25 7.01 24.16
N VAL A 22 6.15 6.17 24.68
CA VAL A 22 6.27 5.92 26.13
C VAL A 22 6.61 7.22 26.87
N LEU A 23 7.52 8.04 26.33
CA LEU A 23 7.84 9.36 26.89
C LEU A 23 6.63 10.29 26.88
N ALA A 24 5.85 10.31 25.79
CA ALA A 24 4.63 11.10 25.69
C ALA A 24 3.57 10.65 26.73
N VAL A 25 3.34 9.34 26.86
CA VAL A 25 2.43 8.78 27.88
C VAL A 25 2.90 9.17 29.29
N ALA A 26 4.20 9.06 29.58
CA ALA A 26 4.74 9.45 30.88
C ALA A 26 4.50 10.94 31.19
N ALA A 27 4.71 11.82 30.20
CA ALA A 27 4.44 13.25 30.33
C ALA A 27 2.94 13.53 30.56
N ILE A 28 2.06 12.88 29.79
CA ILE A 28 0.61 13.03 29.94
C ILE A 28 0.13 12.55 31.31
N VAL A 29 0.62 11.40 31.78
CA VAL A 29 0.32 10.87 33.11
C VAL A 29 0.78 11.85 34.19
N ALA A 30 1.98 12.40 34.07
CA ALA A 30 2.48 13.39 35.03
C ALA A 30 1.58 14.64 35.08
N VAL A 31 1.20 15.20 33.92
CA VAL A 31 0.32 16.37 33.84
C VAL A 31 -1.08 16.08 34.36
N LEU A 32 -1.70 14.97 33.94
CA LEU A 32 -3.04 14.58 34.39
C LEU A 32 -3.08 14.33 35.90
N ASN A 33 -2.03 13.75 36.48
CA ASN A 33 -1.93 13.60 37.93
C ASN A 33 -1.83 14.96 38.65
N LEU A 34 -1.07 15.92 38.11
CA LEU A 34 -1.00 17.28 38.66
C LEU A 34 -2.36 17.98 38.62
N VAL A 35 -3.11 17.83 37.53
CA VAL A 35 -4.48 18.35 37.44
C VAL A 35 -5.42 17.62 38.38
N GLY A 36 -5.30 16.30 38.48
CA GLY A 36 -6.06 15.48 39.43
C GLY A 36 -5.86 15.95 40.87
N VAL A 37 -4.65 16.37 41.25
CA VAL A 37 -4.37 17.00 42.54
C VAL A 37 -5.13 18.31 42.73
N ALA A 38 -5.08 19.21 41.74
CA ALA A 38 -5.78 20.48 41.81
C ALA A 38 -7.30 20.29 41.92
N VAL A 39 -7.86 19.35 41.15
CA VAL A 39 -9.29 19.00 41.20
C VAL A 39 -9.65 18.36 42.54
N TYR A 40 -8.82 17.47 43.07
CA TYR A 40 -9.05 16.84 44.37
C TYR A 40 -9.07 17.87 45.50
N ILE A 41 -8.10 18.79 45.53
CA ILE A 41 -8.06 19.88 46.51
C ILE A 41 -9.31 20.75 46.39
N TRP A 42 -9.72 21.11 45.17
CA TRP A 42 -10.90 21.93 44.93
C TRP A 42 -12.21 21.26 45.37
N ILE A 43 -12.35 19.94 45.21
CA ILE A 43 -13.57 19.20 45.55
C ILE A 43 -13.66 18.88 47.05
N PHE A 44 -12.55 18.44 47.66
CA PHE A 44 -12.56 17.89 49.01
C PHE A 44 -12.12 18.88 50.09
N ASP A 45 -11.61 20.05 49.70
CA ASP A 45 -11.10 21.12 50.59
C ASP A 45 -10.34 20.56 51.82
N PRO A 46 -9.33 19.70 51.62
CA PRO A 46 -8.64 19.07 52.72
C PRO A 46 -7.95 20.14 53.58
N PRO A 47 -7.92 20.02 54.92
CA PRO A 47 -7.28 21.00 55.78
C PRO A 47 -5.78 21.09 55.43
N ILE A 48 -5.39 22.15 54.72
CA ILE A 48 -4.01 22.38 54.29
C ILE A 48 -3.22 22.80 55.54
N LEU A 49 -2.59 21.83 56.21
CA LEU A 49 -1.60 22.14 57.24
C LEU A 49 -0.43 22.88 56.56
N TYR A 50 -0.12 24.08 57.06
CA TYR A 50 0.85 25.05 56.51
C TYR A 50 2.27 24.49 56.28
N GLU A 51 2.58 23.30 56.79
CA GLU A 51 3.89 22.63 56.65
C GLU A 51 3.98 21.53 55.57
N ARG A 52 2.88 21.15 54.89
CA ARG A 52 2.92 20.13 53.83
C ARG A 52 3.02 20.75 52.43
N ASN A 53 3.97 20.25 51.62
CA ASN A 53 4.01 20.52 50.19
C ASN A 53 2.67 20.15 49.53
N LEU A 54 2.19 20.93 48.54
CA LEU A 54 0.95 20.69 47.80
C LEU A 54 0.79 19.23 47.30
N LEU A 55 1.89 18.61 46.86
CA LEU A 55 1.91 17.20 46.42
C LEU A 55 1.67 16.18 47.55
N GLN A 56 1.96 16.55 48.79
CA GLN A 56 1.78 15.72 50.00
C GLN A 56 0.40 15.93 50.66
N ALA A 57 -0.39 16.88 50.16
CA ALA A 57 -1.78 17.09 50.62
C ALA A 57 -2.72 15.98 50.11
N VAL A 58 -2.39 15.32 49.00
CA VAL A 58 -3.19 14.24 48.41
C VAL A 58 -2.64 12.87 48.83
N PRO A 59 -3.50 11.92 49.26
CA PRO A 59 -3.06 10.57 49.62
C PRO A 59 -2.37 9.82 48.47
N ARG A 60 -1.31 9.06 48.77
CA ARG A 60 -0.53 8.30 47.76
C ARG A 60 -1.37 7.34 46.91
N HIS A 61 -2.43 6.76 47.46
CA HIS A 61 -3.29 5.84 46.72
C HIS A 61 -4.09 6.54 45.61
N VAL A 62 -4.39 7.83 45.76
CA VAL A 62 -5.09 8.61 44.72
C VAL A 62 -4.22 8.73 43.46
N TYR A 63 -2.91 8.96 43.62
CA TYR A 63 -1.95 8.95 42.51
C TYR A 63 -1.84 7.59 41.84
N GLY A 64 -1.84 6.51 42.64
CA GLY A 64 -1.80 5.14 42.11
C GLY A 64 -3.02 4.81 41.26
N TRP A 65 -4.22 5.09 41.77
CA TRP A 65 -5.48 4.84 41.07
C TRP A 65 -5.66 5.73 39.83
N SER A 66 -5.38 7.02 39.93
CA SER A 66 -5.45 7.94 38.78
C SER A 66 -4.49 7.53 37.67
N THR A 67 -3.24 7.21 38.00
CA THR A 67 -2.26 6.67 37.04
C THR A 67 -2.75 5.38 36.39
N ALA A 68 -3.27 4.43 37.18
CA ALA A 68 -3.79 3.17 36.65
C ALA A 68 -4.97 3.39 35.69
N VAL A 69 -5.89 4.31 36.03
CA VAL A 69 -7.02 4.68 35.16
C VAL A 69 -6.54 5.33 33.87
N ILE A 70 -5.60 6.29 33.95
CA ILE A 70 -5.07 6.98 32.77
C ILE A 70 -4.39 5.99 31.82
N LEU A 71 -3.50 5.15 32.35
CA LEU A 71 -2.82 4.12 31.57
C LEU A 71 -3.82 3.11 30.99
N GLY A 72 -4.82 2.71 31.78
CA GLY A 72 -5.90 1.83 31.32
C GLY A 72 -6.69 2.41 30.16
N VAL A 73 -7.05 3.70 30.20
CA VAL A 73 -7.77 4.39 29.13
C VAL A 73 -6.91 4.51 27.86
N ILE A 74 -5.62 4.89 27.99
CA ILE A 74 -4.70 4.97 26.84
C ILE A 74 -4.49 3.59 26.23
N ALA A 75 -4.24 2.56 27.05
CA ALA A 75 -4.04 1.20 26.60
C ALA A 75 -5.30 0.63 25.93
N TRP A 76 -6.48 0.90 26.49
CA TRP A 76 -7.76 0.54 25.88
C TRP A 76 -7.97 1.24 24.54
N GLY A 77 -7.79 2.56 24.47
CA GLY A 77 -7.93 3.34 23.24
C GLY A 77 -6.97 2.86 22.14
N THR A 78 -5.70 2.68 22.50
CA THR A 78 -4.65 2.16 21.61
C THR A 78 -4.97 0.74 21.15
N GLY A 79 -5.28 -0.17 22.07
CA GLY A 79 -5.58 -1.57 21.79
C GLY A 79 -6.81 -1.73 20.91
N ARG A 80 -7.88 -0.99 21.21
CA ARG A 80 -9.11 -0.95 20.40
C ARG A 80 -8.80 -0.47 18.98
N ARG A 81 -8.03 0.62 18.83
CA ARG A 81 -7.69 1.14 17.49
C ARG A 81 -6.81 0.18 16.72
N LEU A 82 -5.79 -0.41 17.34
CA LEU A 82 -4.94 -1.41 16.71
C LEU A 82 -5.71 -2.66 16.29
N TYR A 83 -6.73 -3.06 17.07
CA TYR A 83 -7.63 -4.14 16.70
C TYR A 83 -8.52 -3.75 15.51
N GLN A 84 -9.11 -2.54 15.53
CA GLN A 84 -9.88 -2.05 14.38
C GLN A 84 -9.04 -2.01 13.10
N LEU A 85 -7.79 -1.57 13.20
CA LEU A 85 -6.85 -1.48 12.09
C LEU A 85 -6.15 -2.80 11.76
N SER A 86 -6.48 -3.92 12.40
CA SER A 86 -5.85 -5.21 12.09
C SER A 86 -6.26 -5.75 10.72
N GLY A 87 -7.43 -5.32 10.21
CA GLY A 87 -7.94 -5.67 8.88
C GLY A 87 -7.22 -4.98 7.70
N GLY A 88 -6.05 -4.39 7.92
CA GLY A 88 -5.21 -3.82 6.88
C GLY A 88 -5.72 -2.50 6.30
N GLY A 89 -5.41 -2.24 5.03
CA GLY A 89 -5.76 -0.99 4.35
C GLY A 89 -7.27 -0.76 4.19
N VAL A 90 -8.04 -1.83 4.02
CA VAL A 90 -9.52 -1.76 3.94
C VAL A 90 -10.10 -1.25 5.26
N ALA A 91 -9.60 -1.73 6.40
CA ALA A 91 -10.05 -1.24 7.70
C ALA A 91 -9.77 0.26 7.92
N VAL A 92 -8.66 0.76 7.37
CA VAL A 92 -8.36 2.21 7.37
C VAL A 92 -9.38 2.96 6.51
N ALA A 93 -9.71 2.44 5.32
CA ALA A 93 -10.70 3.04 4.43
C ALA A 93 -12.12 3.06 5.04
N ASP A 94 -12.53 1.96 5.67
CA ASP A 94 -13.82 1.86 6.37
C ASP A 94 -13.92 2.84 7.55
N MET A 95 -12.81 2.99 8.30
CA MET A 95 -12.72 3.91 9.44
C MET A 95 -12.99 5.38 9.05
N ILE A 96 -12.66 5.76 7.82
CA ILE A 96 -12.90 7.12 7.29
C ILE A 96 -14.13 7.22 6.40
N GLY A 97 -14.89 6.13 6.25
CA GLY A 97 -16.08 6.08 5.40
C GLY A 97 -15.78 6.24 3.91
N ALA A 98 -14.58 5.86 3.44
CA ALA A 98 -14.25 5.93 2.02
C ALA A 98 -14.99 4.82 1.26
N ARG A 99 -15.50 5.16 0.07
CA ARG A 99 -16.21 4.22 -0.80
C ARG A 99 -15.23 3.46 -1.69
N HIS A 100 -15.35 2.15 -1.76
CA HIS A 100 -14.59 1.34 -2.71
C HIS A 100 -14.99 1.67 -4.16
N MET A 101 -14.01 1.92 -5.03
CA MET A 101 -14.25 2.10 -6.46
C MET A 101 -14.47 0.77 -7.15
N LYS A 102 -15.52 0.68 -7.94
CA LYS A 102 -15.74 -0.44 -8.84
C LYS A 102 -15.14 -0.13 -10.20
N ARG A 103 -14.65 -1.18 -10.86
CA ARG A 103 -14.03 -1.06 -12.19
C ARG A 103 -15.03 -0.66 -13.28
N ASP A 104 -16.29 -1.06 -13.11
CA ASP A 104 -17.42 -0.74 -14.00
C ASP A 104 -17.99 0.67 -13.76
N THR A 105 -17.23 1.57 -13.14
CA THR A 105 -17.65 2.95 -12.90
C THR A 105 -18.05 3.66 -14.20
N GLY A 106 -19.15 4.40 -14.15
CA GLY A 106 -19.61 5.28 -15.22
C GLY A 106 -18.78 6.57 -15.35
N GLU A 107 -17.95 6.89 -14.35
CA GLU A 107 -17.31 8.19 -14.23
C GLU A 107 -15.90 8.22 -14.86
N PRO A 108 -15.63 9.11 -15.83
CA PRO A 108 -14.32 9.20 -16.47
C PRO A 108 -13.16 9.48 -15.51
N ALA A 109 -13.38 10.27 -14.45
CA ALA A 109 -12.35 10.60 -13.47
C ALA A 109 -11.94 9.38 -12.63
N GLU A 110 -12.90 8.56 -12.21
CA GLU A 110 -12.64 7.30 -11.49
C GLU A 110 -11.90 6.30 -12.39
N ARG A 111 -12.32 6.14 -13.65
CA ARG A 111 -11.60 5.29 -14.63
C ARG A 111 -10.15 5.73 -14.82
N ARG A 112 -9.92 7.04 -14.93
CA ARG A 112 -8.56 7.59 -15.05
C ARG A 112 -7.69 7.22 -13.86
N LEU A 113 -8.22 7.29 -12.64
CA LEU A 113 -7.48 6.87 -11.44
C LEU A 113 -7.17 5.38 -11.46
N LEU A 114 -8.15 4.53 -11.76
CA LEU A 114 -7.94 3.08 -11.84
C LEU A 114 -6.85 2.73 -12.86
N ASN A 115 -6.88 3.32 -14.05
CA ASN A 115 -5.84 3.12 -15.06
C ASN A 115 -4.45 3.53 -14.53
N VAL A 116 -4.34 4.68 -13.87
CA VAL A 116 -3.07 5.14 -13.29
C VAL A 116 -2.56 4.18 -12.21
N VAL A 117 -3.44 3.70 -11.31
CA VAL A 117 -3.06 2.74 -10.26
C VAL A 117 -2.62 1.41 -10.86
N GLU A 118 -3.32 0.93 -11.89
CA GLU A 118 -3.00 -0.31 -12.60
C GLU A 118 -1.65 -0.23 -13.33
N GLU A 119 -1.40 0.87 -14.04
CA GLU A 119 -0.11 1.15 -14.68
C GLU A 119 1.03 1.10 -13.66
N MET A 120 0.86 1.76 -12.52
CA MET A 120 1.85 1.81 -11.46
C MET A 120 2.08 0.44 -10.80
N ALA A 121 1.01 -0.33 -10.55
CA ALA A 121 1.10 -1.67 -9.97
C ALA A 121 1.82 -2.65 -10.88
N LEU A 122 1.46 -2.67 -12.17
CA LEU A 122 2.10 -3.51 -13.17
C LEU A 122 3.57 -3.16 -13.33
N ALA A 123 3.91 -1.87 -13.41
CA ALA A 123 5.30 -1.43 -13.53
C ALA A 123 6.13 -1.73 -12.27
N SER A 124 5.53 -1.62 -11.09
CA SER A 124 6.19 -1.88 -9.80
C SER A 124 6.28 -3.37 -9.47
N GLY A 125 5.52 -4.22 -10.17
CA GLY A 125 5.47 -5.66 -9.89
C GLY A 125 4.76 -6.01 -8.58
N ILE A 126 3.89 -5.12 -8.07
CA ILE A 126 3.03 -5.41 -6.92
C ILE A 126 1.64 -5.81 -7.38
N THR A 127 0.90 -6.43 -6.47
CA THR A 127 -0.54 -6.64 -6.66
C THR A 127 -1.25 -5.30 -6.84
N VAL A 128 -2.17 -5.19 -7.80
CA VAL A 128 -3.01 -3.98 -7.96
C VAL A 128 -3.71 -3.66 -6.64
N PRO A 129 -3.44 -2.49 -6.02
CA PRO A 129 -4.08 -2.09 -4.77
C PRO A 129 -5.59 -1.91 -4.92
N LEU A 130 -6.35 -2.17 -3.86
CA LEU A 130 -7.74 -1.73 -3.81
C LEU A 130 -7.79 -0.20 -3.78
N VAL A 131 -8.75 0.40 -4.46
CA VAL A 131 -8.85 1.87 -4.55
C VAL A 131 -10.14 2.37 -3.94
N PHE A 132 -10.03 3.36 -3.08
CA PHE A 132 -11.16 3.99 -2.38
C PHE A 132 -11.20 5.50 -2.62
N VAL A 133 -12.40 6.06 -2.57
CA VAL A 133 -12.65 7.50 -2.74
C VAL A 133 -13.40 8.04 -1.53
N MET A 134 -12.93 9.16 -1.00
CA MET A 134 -13.64 9.97 -0.01
C MET A 134 -14.53 10.98 -0.75
N ASP A 135 -15.80 10.64 -0.92
CA ASP A 135 -16.75 11.45 -1.71
C ASP A 135 -17.08 12.80 -1.07
N ASP A 136 -17.00 12.89 0.25
CA ASP A 136 -17.31 14.08 1.07
C ASP A 136 -16.16 15.10 1.14
N GLN A 137 -14.99 14.78 0.58
CA GLN A 137 -13.78 15.60 0.69
C GLN A 137 -13.38 16.22 -0.64
N HIS A 138 -13.52 17.53 -0.75
CA HIS A 138 -13.18 18.31 -1.96
C HIS A 138 -11.76 18.92 -1.92
N THR A 139 -10.97 18.67 -0.87
CA THR A 139 -9.54 19.03 -0.85
C THR A 139 -8.72 18.01 -1.64
N ILE A 140 -7.50 18.37 -2.04
CA ILE A 140 -6.63 17.45 -2.79
C ILE A 140 -5.81 16.63 -1.80
N ASN A 141 -6.11 15.33 -1.73
CA ASN A 141 -5.38 14.41 -0.88
C ASN A 141 -5.44 12.96 -1.40
N ALA A 142 -4.39 12.20 -1.11
CA ALA A 142 -4.27 10.78 -1.37
C ALA A 142 -3.33 10.17 -0.32
N PHE A 143 -3.49 8.88 -0.04
CA PHE A 143 -2.57 8.13 0.81
C PHE A 143 -2.67 6.61 0.60
N ALA A 144 -1.59 5.89 0.89
CA ALA A 144 -1.55 4.42 0.89
C ALA A 144 -1.61 3.81 2.32
N ALA A 145 -2.36 2.72 2.48
CA ALA A 145 -2.52 2.00 3.74
C ALA A 145 -2.40 0.47 3.55
N GLY A 146 -1.81 -0.21 4.54
CA GLY A 146 -1.63 -1.67 4.52
C GLY A 146 -0.45 -2.15 5.37
N TYR A 147 -0.33 -3.46 5.56
CA TYR A 147 0.79 -4.08 6.29
C TYR A 147 1.85 -4.70 5.38
N SER A 148 1.50 -5.00 4.13
CA SER A 148 2.39 -5.54 3.09
C SER A 148 2.07 -4.87 1.73
N PRO A 149 3.03 -4.81 0.79
CA PRO A 149 2.78 -4.26 -0.55
C PRO A 149 1.65 -4.97 -1.29
N ASN A 150 1.49 -6.28 -1.07
CA ASN A 150 0.43 -7.09 -1.67
C ASN A 150 -0.96 -6.85 -1.04
N GLU A 151 -1.03 -6.22 0.13
CA GLU A 151 -2.28 -5.82 0.81
C GLU A 151 -2.50 -4.30 0.79
N ALA A 152 -1.75 -3.58 -0.06
CA ALA A 152 -1.87 -2.15 -0.16
C ALA A 152 -3.27 -1.73 -0.62
N THR A 153 -3.74 -0.63 -0.06
CA THR A 153 -4.95 0.08 -0.44
C THR A 153 -4.58 1.53 -0.70
N VAL A 154 -5.07 2.09 -1.80
CA VAL A 154 -4.88 3.50 -2.15
C VAL A 154 -6.20 4.22 -1.90
N ILE A 155 -6.16 5.25 -1.06
CA ILE A 155 -7.31 6.10 -0.77
C ILE A 155 -7.05 7.46 -1.39
N VAL A 156 -8.05 7.98 -2.12
CA VAL A 156 -8.02 9.34 -2.67
C VAL A 156 -9.24 10.13 -2.23
N THR A 157 -9.15 11.44 -2.31
CA THR A 157 -10.29 12.35 -2.12
C THR A 157 -10.99 12.67 -3.44
N ARG A 158 -12.28 13.04 -3.38
CA ARG A 158 -13.01 13.57 -4.53
C ARG A 158 -12.30 14.79 -5.14
N GLY A 159 -11.73 15.65 -4.30
CA GLY A 159 -10.95 16.81 -4.76
C GLY A 159 -9.73 16.43 -5.60
N ALA A 160 -9.01 15.34 -5.27
CA ALA A 160 -7.91 14.85 -6.10
C ALA A 160 -8.39 14.40 -7.49
N LEU A 161 -9.55 13.72 -7.58
CA LEU A 161 -10.13 13.27 -8.84
C LEU A 161 -10.58 14.45 -9.73
N GLU A 162 -11.21 15.46 -9.15
CA GLU A 162 -11.80 16.57 -9.91
C GLU A 162 -10.77 17.63 -10.32
N GLN A 163 -9.71 17.81 -9.53
CA GLN A 163 -8.83 18.98 -9.66
C GLN A 163 -7.45 18.65 -10.23
N LEU A 164 -7.03 17.40 -10.15
CA LEU A 164 -5.78 16.95 -10.77
C LEU A 164 -6.04 16.48 -12.21
N ASN A 165 -5.14 16.87 -13.11
CA ASN A 165 -5.07 16.27 -14.43
C ASN A 165 -4.45 14.87 -14.34
N ARG A 166 -4.37 14.15 -15.47
CA ARG A 166 -3.85 12.78 -15.49
C ARG A 166 -2.40 12.68 -14.99
N ASP A 167 -1.54 13.60 -15.41
CA ASP A 167 -0.11 13.57 -15.10
C ASP A 167 0.16 13.95 -13.63
N GLU A 168 -0.58 14.92 -13.12
CA GLU A 168 -0.56 15.29 -11.71
C GLU A 168 -1.08 14.15 -10.82
N LEU A 169 -2.18 13.51 -11.21
CA LEU A 169 -2.72 12.35 -10.52
C LEU A 169 -1.72 11.18 -10.55
N GLN A 170 -1.06 10.95 -11.68
CA GLN A 170 0.00 9.94 -11.79
C GLN A 170 1.22 10.28 -10.94
N GLY A 171 1.60 11.56 -10.82
CA GLY A 171 2.64 12.01 -9.89
C GLY A 171 2.29 11.71 -8.44
N VAL A 172 1.05 12.03 -8.02
CA VAL A 172 0.54 11.75 -6.67
C VAL A 172 0.48 10.24 -6.40
N VAL A 173 -0.07 9.44 -7.31
CA VAL A 173 -0.11 7.99 -7.16
C VAL A 173 1.30 7.41 -7.14
N ALA A 174 2.23 7.90 -7.97
CA ALA A 174 3.62 7.45 -7.96
C ALA A 174 4.33 7.74 -6.63
N HIS A 175 4.04 8.89 -6.01
CA HIS A 175 4.49 9.24 -4.66
C HIS A 175 3.95 8.22 -3.64
N GLU A 176 2.65 7.91 -3.66
CA GLU A 176 2.06 6.89 -2.78
C GLU A 176 2.64 5.48 -3.01
N PHE A 177 2.92 5.12 -4.26
CA PHE A 177 3.61 3.87 -4.59
C PHE A 177 5.02 3.82 -4.02
N SER A 178 5.73 4.95 -3.92
CA SER A 178 7.01 4.97 -3.21
C SER A 178 6.83 4.59 -1.74
N HIS A 179 5.76 5.02 -1.06
CA HIS A 179 5.49 4.58 0.31
C HIS A 179 5.12 3.10 0.40
N ILE A 180 4.40 2.57 -0.59
CA ILE A 180 4.10 1.13 -0.67
C ILE A 180 5.40 0.32 -0.76
N LEU A 181 6.27 0.69 -1.71
CA LEU A 181 7.52 -0.02 -1.97
C LEU A 181 8.53 0.15 -0.83
N ASN A 182 8.65 1.34 -0.24
CA ASN A 182 9.60 1.55 0.85
C ASN A 182 9.18 0.88 2.18
N GLY A 183 7.97 0.29 2.23
CA GLY A 183 7.42 -0.38 3.40
C GLY A 183 6.86 0.59 4.43
N ASP A 184 6.46 1.78 3.99
CA ASP A 184 6.13 2.89 4.85
C ASP A 184 4.75 2.75 5.51
N MET A 185 3.84 2.07 4.81
CA MET A 185 2.45 1.88 5.22
C MET A 185 2.31 1.23 6.59
N ARG A 186 3.10 0.18 6.89
CA ARG A 186 3.02 -0.55 8.16
C ARG A 186 3.31 0.35 9.35
N LEU A 187 4.37 1.16 9.23
CA LEU A 187 4.74 2.13 10.25
C LEU A 187 3.62 3.16 10.42
N ASN A 188 3.09 3.67 9.31
CA ASN A 188 2.03 4.67 9.29
C ASN A 188 0.74 4.16 9.94
N VAL A 189 0.26 2.95 9.61
CA VAL A 189 -0.95 2.34 10.20
C VAL A 189 -0.74 2.07 11.70
N THR A 190 0.45 1.61 12.09
CA THR A 190 0.78 1.41 13.52
C THR A 190 0.75 2.74 14.27
N LEU A 191 1.25 3.81 13.65
CA LEU A 191 1.27 5.15 14.23
C LEU A 191 -0.14 5.71 14.46
N VAL A 192 -1.07 5.53 13.51
CA VAL A 192 -2.51 5.85 13.68
C VAL A 192 -3.05 5.17 14.94
N GLY A 193 -2.80 3.86 15.09
CA GLY A 193 -3.30 3.07 16.22
C GLY A 193 -2.75 3.53 17.58
N VAL A 194 -1.45 3.84 17.63
CA VAL A 194 -0.76 4.29 18.85
C VAL A 194 -1.18 5.70 19.25
N ILE A 195 -1.27 6.63 18.29
CA ILE A 195 -1.68 8.03 18.56
C ILE A 195 -3.12 8.10 19.06
N ALA A 196 -4.02 7.24 18.56
CA ALA A 196 -5.43 7.24 18.96
C ALA A 196 -5.65 7.14 20.47
N GLY A 197 -4.81 6.40 21.19
CA GLY A 197 -4.93 6.27 22.65
C GLY A 197 -4.59 7.55 23.41
N ILE A 198 -3.61 8.31 22.92
CA ILE A 198 -3.16 9.56 23.53
C ILE A 198 -4.14 10.72 23.23
N VAL A 199 -4.69 10.77 22.01
CA VAL A 199 -5.63 11.83 21.59
C VAL A 199 -7.03 11.64 22.19
N LEU A 200 -7.33 10.44 22.71
CA LEU A 200 -8.62 10.08 23.29
C LEU A 200 -9.09 11.08 24.36
N PHE A 201 -8.23 11.52 25.27
CA PHE A 201 -8.60 12.49 26.31
C PHE A 201 -9.05 13.85 25.75
N GLY A 202 -8.39 14.34 24.71
CA GLY A 202 -8.78 15.58 24.04
C GLY A 202 -10.16 15.46 23.38
N SER A 203 -10.42 14.32 22.74
CA SER A 203 -11.73 14.03 22.13
C SER A 203 -12.85 13.89 23.17
N LEU A 204 -12.59 13.26 24.32
CA LEU A 204 -13.54 13.18 25.43
C LEU A 204 -13.83 14.57 26.01
N GLY A 205 -12.79 15.37 26.23
CA GLY A 205 -12.93 16.74 26.71
C GLY A 205 -13.79 17.59 25.78
N ALA A 206 -13.50 17.54 24.47
CA ALA A 206 -14.31 18.20 23.45
C ALA A 206 -15.77 17.74 23.49
N ALA A 207 -16.01 16.41 23.52
CA ALA A 207 -17.35 15.85 23.58
C ALA A 207 -18.14 16.34 24.82
N MET A 208 -17.49 16.35 25.99
CA MET A 208 -18.09 16.85 27.25
C MET A 208 -18.43 18.35 27.19
N MET A 209 -17.58 19.16 26.55
CA MET A 209 -17.87 20.59 26.34
C MET A 209 -19.02 20.82 25.35
N THR A 210 -19.21 19.94 24.37
CA THR A 210 -20.28 20.04 23.37
C THR A 210 -21.58 19.30 23.75
N GLY A 211 -21.60 18.62 24.90
CA GLY A 211 -22.66 17.70 25.38
C GLY A 211 -24.02 18.36 25.65
N GLY A 212 -24.64 18.94 24.63
CA GLY A 212 -25.92 19.64 24.65
C GLY A 212 -26.39 20.15 23.27
N ARG A 213 -25.61 19.95 22.20
CA ARG A 213 -25.94 20.37 20.82
C ARG A 213 -26.07 19.19 19.85
N SER A 214 -26.66 18.07 20.27
CA SER A 214 -27.05 17.01 19.35
C SER A 214 -28.31 17.46 18.59
N GLU A 215 -28.25 17.51 17.26
CA GLU A 215 -29.39 17.73 16.36
C GLU A 215 -30.43 16.63 16.59
N GLY A 216 -31.44 16.89 17.44
CA GLY A 216 -32.55 15.96 17.72
C GLY A 216 -32.93 15.79 19.20
N GLY A 217 -32.23 16.42 20.14
CA GLY A 217 -32.58 16.36 21.56
C GLY A 217 -33.74 17.28 21.96
N SER A 218 -34.77 16.73 22.60
CA SER A 218 -35.87 17.45 23.28
C SER A 218 -35.37 18.64 24.10
N GLU A 219 -36.12 19.76 24.10
CA GLU A 219 -35.80 20.99 24.86
C GLU A 219 -35.49 20.74 26.34
N ASN A 220 -36.03 19.66 26.94
CA ASN A 220 -35.75 19.28 28.33
C ASN A 220 -34.33 18.75 28.60
N ALA A 221 -33.57 18.35 27.57
CA ALA A 221 -32.17 17.92 27.72
C ALA A 221 -31.19 19.10 27.82
N ARG A 222 -31.55 20.28 27.26
CA ARG A 222 -30.74 21.51 27.34
C ARG A 222 -30.71 22.12 28.74
N ALA A 223 -31.72 21.87 29.57
CA ALA A 223 -31.85 22.44 30.92
C ALA A 223 -30.92 21.80 31.98
N ARG A 224 -30.18 20.72 31.64
CA ARG A 224 -29.28 20.00 32.56
C ARG A 224 -27.81 20.06 32.16
N PHE A 225 -27.39 21.10 31.45
CA PHE A 225 -25.98 21.31 31.14
C PHE A 225 -25.25 21.77 32.41
N ASP A 226 -24.70 20.82 33.17
CA ASP A 226 -23.92 21.11 34.36
C ASP A 226 -22.60 21.79 33.96
N ILE A 227 -22.46 23.06 34.35
CA ILE A 227 -21.25 23.85 34.11
C ILE A 227 -19.97 23.18 34.63
N ARG A 228 -20.09 22.30 35.65
CA ARG A 228 -18.98 21.48 36.15
C ARG A 228 -18.49 20.48 35.11
N VAL A 229 -19.40 19.84 34.37
CA VAL A 229 -19.06 18.91 33.28
C VAL A 229 -18.33 19.64 32.15
N PHE A 230 -18.75 20.88 31.84
CA PHE A 230 -18.05 21.73 30.88
C PHE A 230 -16.61 22.03 31.30
N PHE A 231 -16.38 22.47 32.55
CA PHE A 231 -15.04 22.78 33.02
C PHE A 231 -14.14 21.54 33.14
N ILE A 232 -14.69 20.38 33.50
CA ILE A 232 -13.97 19.09 33.43
C ILE A 232 -13.61 18.77 31.98
N GLY A 233 -14.55 18.96 31.05
CA GLY A 233 -14.33 18.77 29.61
C GLY A 233 -13.25 19.71 29.07
N LEU A 234 -13.25 20.97 29.49
CA LEU A 234 -12.24 21.97 29.11
C LEU A 234 -10.86 21.59 29.64
N ALA A 235 -10.77 21.15 30.89
CA ALA A 235 -9.51 20.67 31.46
C ALA A 235 -8.98 19.45 30.67
N LEU A 236 -9.83 18.46 30.39
CA LEU A 236 -9.46 17.29 29.58
C LEU A 236 -9.06 17.66 28.16
N TRP A 237 -9.69 18.66 27.55
CA TRP A 237 -9.38 19.13 26.20
C TRP A 237 -8.01 19.85 26.15
N ILE A 238 -7.74 20.75 27.10
CA ILE A 238 -6.43 21.42 27.22
C ILE A 238 -5.33 20.38 27.42
N ILE A 239 -5.54 19.41 28.32
CA ILE A 239 -4.53 18.38 28.59
C ILE A 239 -4.39 17.42 27.39
N GLY A 240 -5.50 17.07 26.74
CA GLY A 240 -5.50 16.29 25.52
C GLY A 240 -4.75 16.96 24.36
N SER A 241 -4.67 18.30 24.37
CA SER A 241 -3.87 19.06 23.40
C SER A 241 -2.36 18.76 23.53
N ILE A 242 -1.88 18.40 24.72
CA ILE A 242 -0.51 17.91 24.92
C ILE A 242 -0.31 16.57 24.20
N GLY A 243 -1.34 15.72 24.24
CA GLY A 243 -1.34 14.47 23.51
C GLY A 243 -1.30 14.65 21.99
N VAL A 244 -2.09 15.59 21.47
CA VAL A 244 -2.05 16.01 20.06
C VAL A 244 -0.66 16.52 19.69
N PHE A 245 -0.10 17.43 20.50
CA PHE A 245 1.25 17.96 20.31
C PHE A 245 2.32 16.85 20.28
N ALA A 246 2.28 15.92 21.24
CA ALA A 246 3.19 14.79 21.27
C ALA A 246 3.02 13.88 20.04
N GLY A 247 1.79 13.66 19.59
CA GLY A 247 1.48 12.95 18.35
C GLY A 247 2.12 13.62 17.12
N ARG A 248 1.96 14.93 16.97
CA ARG A 248 2.60 15.74 15.90
C ARG A 248 4.12 15.64 15.94
N LEU A 249 4.72 15.70 17.12
CA LEU A 249 6.17 15.54 17.27
C LEU A 249 6.65 14.15 16.81
N ILE A 250 5.95 13.09 17.22
CA ILE A 250 6.29 11.71 16.82
C ILE A 250 6.20 11.57 15.29
N LYS A 251 5.11 12.09 14.69
CA LYS A 251 4.89 12.08 13.24
C LYS A 251 5.98 12.84 12.48
N ALA A 252 6.29 14.08 12.87
CA ALA A 252 7.29 14.92 12.23
C ALA A 252 8.71 14.30 12.22
N VAL A 253 9.11 13.64 13.32
CA VAL A 253 10.42 12.96 13.42
C VAL A 253 10.53 11.79 12.44
N ILE A 254 9.41 11.10 12.16
CA ILE A 254 9.39 9.90 11.33
C ILE A 254 9.25 10.24 9.84
N ALA A 255 8.42 11.23 9.50
CA ALA A 255 7.94 11.46 8.14
C ALA A 255 8.86 12.34 7.26
N ARG A 256 9.47 13.40 7.79
CA ARG A 256 10.08 14.49 6.96
C ARG A 256 11.08 14.03 5.89
N GLN A 257 12.00 13.11 6.20
CA GLN A 257 12.99 12.63 5.22
C GLN A 257 12.39 11.71 4.14
N ARG A 258 11.25 11.06 4.45
CA ARG A 258 10.61 10.08 3.55
C ARG A 258 9.81 10.79 2.46
N GLU A 259 9.23 11.94 2.77
CA GLU A 259 8.53 12.77 1.79
C GLU A 259 9.44 13.19 0.62
N PHE A 260 10.66 13.66 0.92
CA PHE A 260 11.62 14.02 -0.13
C PHE A 260 12.07 12.82 -0.98
N LEU A 261 12.21 11.66 -0.35
CA LEU A 261 12.52 10.42 -1.03
C LEU A 261 11.37 9.99 -1.94
N ALA A 262 10.13 10.05 -1.45
CA ALA A 262 8.94 9.70 -2.20
C ALA A 262 8.71 10.65 -3.38
N ASP A 263 8.96 11.95 -3.21
CA ASP A 263 8.95 12.93 -4.29
C ASP A 263 9.97 12.60 -5.39
N ALA A 264 11.21 12.29 -5.01
CA ALA A 264 12.25 11.90 -5.96
C ALA A 264 11.91 10.59 -6.69
N SER A 265 11.39 9.60 -5.97
CA SER A 265 10.91 8.33 -6.53
C SER A 265 9.75 8.55 -7.51
N ALA A 266 8.79 9.43 -7.19
CA ALA A 266 7.69 9.76 -8.08
C ALA A 266 8.20 10.30 -9.43
N VAL A 267 9.21 11.18 -9.41
CA VAL A 267 9.89 11.66 -10.62
C VAL A 267 10.66 10.54 -11.32
N GLN A 268 11.34 9.66 -10.59
CA GLN A 268 12.05 8.53 -11.18
C GLN A 268 11.10 7.57 -11.91
N PHE A 269 9.95 7.28 -11.31
CA PHE A 269 8.96 6.37 -11.87
C PHE A 269 8.33 6.98 -13.11
N THR A 270 7.86 8.22 -13.02
CA THR A 270 7.08 8.88 -14.08
C THR A 270 7.91 9.59 -15.14
N ARG A 271 9.19 9.90 -14.86
CA ARG A 271 10.04 10.84 -15.63
C ARG A 271 9.41 12.23 -15.83
N ASN A 272 8.41 12.57 -15.03
CA ASN A 272 7.65 13.81 -15.17
C ASN A 272 7.65 14.60 -13.85
N PRO A 273 8.65 15.48 -13.63
CA PRO A 273 8.69 16.30 -12.43
C PRO A 273 7.55 17.32 -12.34
N ASP A 274 7.01 17.76 -13.47
CA ASP A 274 5.88 18.68 -13.53
C ASP A 274 4.59 18.03 -13.02
N GLY A 275 4.44 16.70 -13.10
CA GLY A 275 3.30 15.97 -12.55
C GLY A 275 3.16 16.15 -11.04
N ILE A 276 4.14 15.66 -10.27
CA ILE A 276 4.13 15.80 -8.81
C ILE A 276 4.28 17.28 -8.38
N GLY A 277 5.12 18.07 -9.05
CA GLY A 277 5.32 19.48 -8.72
C GLY A 277 4.05 20.32 -8.92
N GLY A 278 3.30 20.07 -10.01
CA GLY A 278 2.01 20.72 -10.28
C GLY A 278 0.93 20.32 -9.26
N ALA A 279 0.88 19.05 -8.87
CA ALA A 279 -0.02 18.58 -7.83
C ALA A 279 0.25 19.26 -6.48
N LEU A 280 1.52 19.29 -6.04
CA LEU A 280 1.92 19.96 -4.79
C LEU A 280 1.60 21.46 -4.82
N PHE A 281 1.77 22.12 -5.97
CA PHE A 281 1.40 23.52 -6.12
C PHE A 281 -0.11 23.75 -5.98
N LYS A 282 -0.95 22.86 -6.53
CA LYS A 282 -2.41 22.93 -6.35
C LYS A 282 -2.81 22.67 -4.91
N ILE A 283 -2.18 21.71 -4.24
CA ILE A 283 -2.37 21.44 -2.80
C ILE A 283 -2.04 22.69 -1.98
N ALA A 284 -0.91 23.35 -2.26
CA ALA A 284 -0.51 24.56 -1.54
C ALA A 284 -1.52 25.72 -1.68
N ARG A 285 -2.26 25.78 -2.79
CA ARG A 285 -3.27 26.83 -3.04
C ARG A 285 -4.67 26.50 -2.53
N ARG A 286 -5.08 25.23 -2.64
CA ARG A 286 -6.47 24.80 -2.40
C ARG A 286 -6.65 24.03 -1.09
N GLY A 287 -5.54 23.61 -0.48
CA GLY A 287 -5.51 22.84 0.76
C GLY A 287 -5.66 21.33 0.56
N SER A 288 -5.13 20.59 1.52
CA SER A 288 -5.22 19.12 1.65
C SER A 288 -5.91 18.66 2.93
N THR A 289 -6.43 19.59 3.74
CA THR A 289 -7.08 19.25 5.02
C THR A 289 -8.28 18.34 4.80
N ILE A 290 -8.30 17.19 5.48
CA ILE A 290 -9.46 16.29 5.54
C ILE A 290 -10.34 16.74 6.70
N ALA A 291 -11.59 17.08 6.42
CA ALA A 291 -12.57 17.51 7.42
C ALA A 291 -13.28 16.31 8.04
N GLN A 292 -12.56 15.50 8.84
CA GLN A 292 -13.12 14.30 9.48
C GLN A 292 -12.67 14.13 10.93
N ARG A 293 -13.42 13.30 11.69
CA ARG A 293 -13.14 13.00 13.11
C ARG A 293 -11.75 12.39 13.35
N HIS A 294 -11.18 11.72 12.35
CA HIS A 294 -9.88 11.04 12.42
C HIS A 294 -8.75 11.80 11.72
N ALA A 295 -8.95 13.07 11.35
CA ALA A 295 -7.97 13.85 10.59
C ALA A 295 -6.60 13.95 11.29
N GLU A 296 -6.59 14.14 12.62
CA GLU A 296 -5.34 14.22 13.40
C GLU A 296 -4.60 12.87 13.46
N GLU A 297 -5.34 11.76 13.48
CA GLU A 297 -4.75 10.42 13.50
C GLU A 297 -4.14 10.05 12.14
N LEU A 298 -4.62 10.64 11.04
CA LEU A 298 -4.27 10.29 9.65
C LEU A 298 -3.39 11.31 8.94
N SER A 299 -3.11 12.47 9.53
CA SER A 299 -2.43 13.58 8.87
C SER A 299 -1.04 13.23 8.32
N HIS A 300 -0.31 12.30 8.94
CA HIS A 300 1.00 11.83 8.46
C HIS A 300 0.91 10.88 7.27
N MET A 301 -0.27 10.36 6.94
CA MET A 301 -0.47 9.51 5.77
C MET A 301 -0.76 10.34 4.52
N CYS A 302 -1.38 11.51 4.71
CA CYS A 302 -1.82 12.41 3.66
C CYS A 302 -0.64 13.03 2.91
N ILE A 303 -0.76 13.22 1.58
CA ILE A 303 0.28 13.87 0.77
C ILE A 303 0.63 15.32 1.17
N GLY A 304 -0.28 16.02 1.85
CA GLY A 304 -0.11 17.42 2.25
C GLY A 304 -0.59 17.72 3.67
N ALA A 305 0.12 18.62 4.36
CA ALA A 305 -0.22 19.08 5.70
C ALA A 305 -1.55 19.89 5.72
N PRO A 306 -2.32 19.82 6.83
CA PRO A 306 -3.47 20.70 7.02
C PRO A 306 -3.05 22.17 6.95
N VAL A 307 -3.75 22.98 6.14
CA VAL A 307 -3.32 24.37 5.84
C VAL A 307 -3.82 25.39 6.88
N ASN A 308 -4.60 24.96 7.89
CA ASN A 308 -5.37 25.85 8.76
C ASN A 308 -4.89 25.94 10.23
N ASP A 309 -3.59 25.82 10.50
CA ASP A 309 -3.06 26.11 11.84
C ASP A 309 -2.29 27.44 11.84
N TYR A 310 -3.00 28.52 12.15
CA TYR A 310 -2.52 29.91 12.24
C TYR A 310 -1.44 30.15 13.31
N PHE A 311 -1.01 29.13 14.06
CA PHE A 311 -0.16 29.28 15.25
C PHE A 311 0.91 28.18 15.47
N GLU A 312 1.32 27.44 14.42
CA GLU A 312 2.36 26.41 14.59
C GLU A 312 3.74 26.81 14.04
N PHE A 313 4.75 26.63 14.88
CA PHE A 313 6.15 26.71 14.46
C PHE A 313 6.41 25.66 13.37
N ALA A 314 7.03 26.04 12.25
CA ALA A 314 7.34 25.20 11.09
C ALA A 314 8.17 23.92 11.38
N LEU A 315 8.61 23.73 12.63
CA LEU A 315 9.30 22.54 13.11
C LEU A 315 8.36 21.38 13.48
N PHE A 316 7.04 21.62 13.60
CA PHE A 316 6.07 20.59 14.06
C PHE A 316 5.12 20.08 12.98
N HIS A 317 5.26 20.53 11.73
CA HIS A 317 4.49 19.97 10.63
C HIS A 317 4.90 18.52 10.35
N ASP A 318 3.91 17.64 10.23
CA ASP A 318 4.10 16.23 9.85
C ASP A 318 4.80 16.08 8.48
N HIS A 319 4.76 17.13 7.66
CA HIS A 319 5.35 17.21 6.33
C HIS A 319 6.37 18.35 6.22
N PRO A 320 7.43 18.21 5.38
CA PRO A 320 8.23 19.36 5.00
C PRO A 320 7.35 20.44 4.33
N PRO A 321 7.73 21.72 4.42
CA PRO A 321 7.03 22.79 3.71
C PRO A 321 6.87 22.45 2.22
N LEU A 322 5.66 22.59 1.68
CA LEU A 322 5.36 22.31 0.27
C LEU A 322 6.28 23.10 -0.67
N ASP A 323 6.64 24.30 -0.24
CA ASP A 323 7.55 25.21 -0.91
C ASP A 323 8.92 24.58 -1.16
N GLU A 324 9.49 23.98 -0.12
CA GLU A 324 10.79 23.32 -0.17
C GLU A 324 10.73 22.08 -1.08
N ARG A 325 9.61 21.33 -1.04
CA ARG A 325 9.37 20.18 -1.91
C ARG A 325 9.32 20.58 -3.38
N ILE A 326 8.53 21.62 -3.71
CA ILE A 326 8.38 22.13 -5.08
C ILE A 326 9.73 22.64 -5.62
N GLU A 327 10.48 23.41 -4.82
CA GLU A 327 11.78 23.94 -5.25
C GLU A 327 12.84 22.85 -5.44
N ARG A 328 12.83 21.79 -4.62
CA ARG A 328 13.74 20.66 -4.82
C ARG A 328 13.43 19.87 -6.10
N LEU A 329 12.15 19.78 -6.48
CA LEU A 329 11.71 19.03 -7.66
C LEU A 329 11.94 19.79 -8.96
N LEU A 330 11.63 21.08 -8.98
CA LEU A 330 11.56 21.89 -10.21
C LEU A 330 12.63 22.98 -10.29
N GLY A 331 13.41 23.16 -9.21
CA GLY A 331 14.45 24.16 -9.11
C GLY A 331 13.96 25.53 -8.62
N PRO A 332 14.89 26.49 -8.46
CA PRO A 332 14.58 27.82 -7.95
C PRO A 332 13.56 28.58 -8.81
N GLY A 333 12.58 29.21 -8.17
CA GLY A 333 11.56 30.02 -8.86
C GLY A 333 10.41 29.23 -9.50
N ALA A 334 10.37 27.90 -9.31
CA ALA A 334 9.37 27.01 -9.87
C ALA A 334 7.92 27.46 -9.61
N LYS A 335 7.60 27.94 -8.42
CA LYS A 335 6.25 28.42 -8.08
C LYS A 335 5.76 29.55 -8.98
N ARG A 336 6.64 30.48 -9.34
CA ARG A 336 6.28 31.60 -10.23
C ARG A 336 5.93 31.05 -11.60
N LEU A 337 6.75 30.14 -12.13
CA LEU A 337 6.50 29.47 -13.41
C LEU A 337 5.19 28.67 -13.40
N LEU A 338 4.92 27.90 -12.34
CA LEU A 338 3.69 27.15 -12.19
C LEU A 338 2.46 28.06 -12.08
N ARG A 339 2.57 29.18 -11.35
CA ARG A 339 1.52 30.21 -11.26
C ARG A 339 1.20 30.78 -12.65
N GLU A 340 2.22 31.23 -13.38
CA GLU A 340 2.08 31.79 -14.73
C GLU A 340 1.50 30.79 -15.72
N ARG A 341 1.87 29.50 -15.60
CA ARG A 341 1.30 28.42 -16.43
C ARG A 341 -0.18 28.20 -16.11
N MET A 342 -0.55 28.16 -14.82
CA MET A 342 -1.95 28.00 -14.41
C MET A 342 -2.81 29.18 -14.83
N GLU A 343 -2.36 30.42 -14.64
CA GLU A 343 -3.09 31.62 -15.04
C GLU A 343 -3.32 31.65 -16.56
N ARG A 344 -2.31 31.25 -17.35
CA ARG A 344 -2.46 31.08 -18.81
C ARG A 344 -3.46 30.00 -19.18
N ALA A 345 -3.43 28.86 -18.49
CA ALA A 345 -4.37 27.76 -18.74
C ALA A 345 -5.82 28.15 -18.37
N GLU A 346 -6.01 28.87 -17.26
CA GLU A 346 -7.31 29.42 -16.86
C GLU A 346 -7.82 30.45 -17.87
N ALA A 347 -6.97 31.39 -18.31
CA ALA A 347 -7.32 32.36 -19.34
C ALA A 347 -7.69 31.70 -20.68
N ALA A 348 -6.95 30.67 -21.10
CA ALA A 348 -7.26 29.89 -22.29
C ALA A 348 -8.59 29.12 -22.15
N ALA A 349 -8.85 28.52 -20.99
CA ALA A 349 -10.10 27.80 -20.73
C ALA A 349 -11.32 28.73 -20.70
N LEU A 350 -11.19 29.94 -20.14
CA LEU A 350 -12.24 30.97 -20.21
C LEU A 350 -12.49 31.42 -21.66
N SER A 351 -11.43 31.58 -22.45
CA SER A 351 -11.54 31.95 -23.88
C SER A 351 -12.19 30.86 -24.71
N ALA A 352 -11.93 29.58 -24.41
CA ALA A 352 -12.50 28.42 -25.08
C ALA A 352 -14.01 28.24 -24.79
N ARG A 353 -14.53 28.70 -23.65
CA ARG A 353 -15.97 28.66 -23.33
C ARG A 353 -16.82 29.62 -24.19
N GLY A 354 -16.20 30.53 -24.95
CA GLY A 354 -16.87 31.52 -25.78
C GLY A 354 -16.91 31.23 -27.29
N SER A 355 -16.37 30.10 -27.77
CA SER A 355 -16.32 29.79 -29.22
C SER A 355 -16.61 28.32 -29.49
N PRO A 356 -17.52 27.97 -30.42
CA PRO A 356 -17.83 26.58 -30.74
C PRO A 356 -16.87 26.07 -31.83
N VAL A 357 -15.58 25.87 -31.52
CA VAL A 357 -14.70 25.05 -32.37
C VAL A 357 -13.67 24.31 -31.53
N VAL A 358 -13.59 23.00 -31.80
CA VAL A 358 -12.65 21.98 -31.35
C VAL A 358 -11.20 22.46 -31.26
N SER A 359 -10.48 22.02 -30.22
CA SER A 359 -9.01 21.94 -30.28
C SER A 359 -8.50 20.71 -29.51
N GLU A 360 -8.68 19.54 -30.13
CA GLU A 360 -7.63 18.51 -30.10
C GLU A 360 -6.38 19.09 -30.77
N LEU A 361 -5.45 19.60 -29.97
CA LEU A 361 -4.08 19.91 -30.38
C LEU A 361 -3.25 20.08 -29.11
N VAL A 362 -3.02 18.96 -28.42
CA VAL A 362 -1.84 18.84 -27.56
C VAL A 362 -0.66 18.70 -28.52
N SER A 363 0.06 19.80 -28.71
CA SER A 363 1.27 19.84 -29.51
C SER A 363 2.32 18.88 -28.94
N PRO A 364 3.03 18.11 -29.78
CA PRO A 364 4.07 17.18 -29.35
C PRO A 364 5.34 17.99 -29.05
N LEU A 365 5.52 18.38 -27.80
CA LEU A 365 6.75 19.03 -27.33
C LEU A 365 7.52 18.15 -26.33
N TYR A 366 7.44 16.82 -26.50
CA TYR A 366 8.41 15.86 -25.97
C TYR A 366 8.47 14.63 -26.88
N ALA A 367 8.75 14.84 -28.16
CA ALA A 367 9.37 13.82 -28.99
C ALA A 367 10.84 14.20 -29.15
N ASP A 368 11.70 13.21 -28.96
CA ASP A 368 13.15 13.27 -29.13
C ASP A 368 13.98 13.83 -27.96
N ARG A 369 14.02 13.04 -26.88
CA ARG A 369 15.32 12.73 -26.28
C ARG A 369 15.61 11.28 -26.58
N SER A 370 16.22 11.06 -27.74
CA SER A 370 16.97 9.84 -28.07
C SER A 370 17.54 9.20 -26.80
N ALA A 371 17.00 8.02 -26.46
CA ALA A 371 17.64 7.15 -25.49
C ALA A 371 19.09 6.92 -25.95
N PRO A 372 20.09 6.97 -25.06
CA PRO A 372 21.42 6.51 -25.44
C PRO A 372 21.30 5.06 -25.93
N PRO A 373 21.99 4.66 -27.00
CA PRO A 373 21.91 3.30 -27.51
C PRO A 373 22.26 2.34 -26.36
N ALA A 374 21.36 1.38 -26.13
CA ALA A 374 21.63 0.28 -25.21
C ALA A 374 22.94 -0.37 -25.66
N ALA A 375 23.99 -0.18 -24.87
CA ALA A 375 25.28 -0.76 -25.10
C ALA A 375 25.13 -2.28 -25.04
N SER A 376 25.25 -2.91 -26.19
CA SER A 376 25.33 -4.36 -26.32
C SER A 376 26.61 -4.85 -25.66
N GLY A 377 26.44 -5.68 -24.64
CA GLY A 377 27.48 -6.48 -24.01
C GLY A 377 27.95 -5.94 -22.66
N ALA A 378 27.47 -6.54 -21.57
CA ALA A 378 28.24 -6.64 -20.31
C ALA A 378 27.64 -7.71 -19.37
N PRO A 379 28.48 -8.45 -18.62
CA PRO A 379 28.03 -9.31 -17.52
C PRO A 379 27.50 -8.43 -16.39
N GLY A 380 26.17 -8.35 -16.25
CA GLY A 380 25.55 -7.44 -15.27
C GLY A 380 24.01 -7.44 -15.19
N LEU A 381 23.31 -8.15 -16.07
CA LEU A 381 21.85 -8.16 -16.14
C LEU A 381 21.20 -8.68 -14.84
N ALA A 382 21.75 -9.74 -14.24
CA ALA A 382 21.31 -10.27 -12.95
C ALA A 382 21.39 -9.24 -11.81
N ARG A 383 22.43 -8.39 -11.83
CA ARG A 383 22.61 -7.31 -10.85
C ARG A 383 21.59 -6.19 -11.08
N SER A 384 21.37 -5.81 -12.34
CA SER A 384 20.35 -4.82 -12.74
C SER A 384 18.94 -5.24 -12.29
N MET A 385 18.58 -6.52 -12.43
CA MET A 385 17.27 -7.05 -11.99
C MET A 385 17.08 -6.94 -10.48
N VAL A 386 18.09 -7.30 -9.70
CA VAL A 386 18.03 -7.17 -8.23
C VAL A 386 17.97 -5.70 -7.79
N GLU A 387 18.67 -4.81 -8.49
CA GLU A 387 18.63 -3.36 -8.22
C GLU A 387 17.27 -2.73 -8.61
N SER A 388 16.54 -3.34 -9.56
CA SER A 388 15.21 -2.89 -9.97
C SER A 388 14.10 -3.22 -8.96
N ILE A 389 14.34 -4.15 -8.02
CA ILE A 389 13.39 -4.53 -6.96
C ILE A 389 13.01 -3.28 -6.15
N GLY A 390 11.71 -2.96 -6.14
CA GLY A 390 11.19 -1.77 -5.45
C GLY A 390 11.52 -0.43 -6.12
N ASN A 391 12.15 -0.44 -7.30
CA ASN A 391 12.52 0.77 -8.05
C ASN A 391 12.07 0.66 -9.52
N PRO A 392 10.75 0.73 -9.82
CA PRO A 392 10.28 0.76 -11.20
C PRO A 392 10.84 1.97 -11.98
N SER A 393 10.80 1.88 -13.30
CA SER A 393 11.33 2.90 -14.21
C SER A 393 10.22 3.30 -15.19
N SER A 394 10.40 4.41 -15.90
CA SER A 394 9.45 4.80 -16.95
C SER A 394 9.28 3.74 -18.04
N ALA A 395 10.34 3.01 -18.38
CA ALA A 395 10.25 1.92 -19.35
C ALA A 395 9.31 0.80 -18.85
N HIS A 396 9.30 0.54 -17.54
CA HIS A 396 8.33 -0.38 -16.94
C HIS A 396 6.89 0.16 -17.01
N LEU A 397 6.69 1.49 -16.86
CA LEU A 397 5.37 2.11 -17.03
C LEU A 397 4.87 2.06 -18.48
N ASP A 398 5.74 2.36 -19.44
CA ASP A 398 5.38 2.32 -20.86
C ASP A 398 5.06 0.89 -21.30
N HIS A 399 5.83 -0.09 -20.81
CA HIS A 399 5.53 -1.51 -20.99
C HIS A 399 4.18 -1.90 -20.36
N ALA A 400 3.90 -1.45 -19.13
CA ALA A 400 2.63 -1.70 -18.46
C ALA A 400 1.43 -1.13 -19.23
N ARG A 401 1.53 0.10 -19.75
CA ARG A 401 0.51 0.72 -20.60
C ARG A 401 0.27 -0.09 -21.86
N GLY A 402 1.34 -0.43 -22.59
CA GLY A 402 1.23 -1.24 -23.80
C GLY A 402 0.58 -2.61 -23.56
N MET A 403 0.87 -3.25 -22.42
CA MET A 403 0.18 -4.49 -22.03
C MET A 403 -1.31 -4.28 -21.73
N LEU A 404 -1.68 -3.23 -20.99
CA LEU A 404 -3.08 -2.93 -20.66
C LEU A 404 -3.91 -2.59 -21.91
N ASP A 405 -3.33 -1.87 -22.85
CA ASP A 405 -3.97 -1.50 -24.12
C ASP A 405 -4.22 -2.73 -24.99
N ALA A 406 -3.30 -3.71 -24.97
CA ALA A 406 -3.40 -4.95 -25.72
C ALA A 406 -4.50 -5.91 -25.22
N ILE A 407 -4.99 -5.76 -23.98
CA ILE A 407 -6.04 -6.61 -23.42
C ILE A 407 -7.39 -6.27 -24.09
N PRO A 408 -8.12 -7.25 -24.65
CA PRO A 408 -9.45 -7.04 -25.22
C PRO A 408 -10.42 -6.32 -24.27
N ALA A 409 -11.25 -5.44 -24.83
CA ALA A 409 -12.24 -4.68 -24.06
C ALA A 409 -13.23 -5.59 -23.32
N GLU A 410 -13.57 -6.76 -23.89
CA GLU A 410 -14.44 -7.73 -23.25
C GLU A 410 -13.86 -8.21 -21.92
N ILE A 411 -12.55 -8.47 -21.86
CA ILE A 411 -11.87 -8.92 -20.63
C ILE A 411 -11.80 -7.78 -19.63
N ARG A 412 -11.42 -6.57 -20.07
CA ARG A 412 -11.37 -5.38 -19.19
C ARG A 412 -12.71 -5.08 -18.53
N SER A 413 -13.81 -5.33 -19.24
CA SER A 413 -15.17 -5.21 -18.69
C SER A 413 -15.54 -6.38 -17.76
N ALA A 414 -15.18 -7.61 -18.13
CA ALA A 414 -15.52 -8.81 -17.37
C ALA A 414 -14.88 -8.82 -15.98
N VAL A 415 -13.61 -8.43 -15.84
CA VAL A 415 -12.91 -8.40 -14.55
C VAL A 415 -13.53 -7.42 -13.53
N GLY A 416 -14.44 -6.55 -13.96
CA GLY A 416 -15.15 -5.63 -13.08
C GLY A 416 -16.26 -6.26 -12.24
N SER A 417 -16.77 -7.44 -12.61
CA SER A 417 -17.77 -8.18 -11.85
C SER A 417 -17.15 -9.41 -11.19
N GLU A 418 -17.70 -9.87 -10.07
CA GLU A 418 -17.20 -11.04 -9.33
C GLU A 418 -17.17 -12.29 -10.22
N LYS A 419 -18.30 -12.60 -10.87
CA LYS A 419 -18.42 -13.72 -11.83
C LYS A 419 -17.50 -13.56 -13.04
N GLY A 420 -17.36 -12.35 -13.57
CA GLY A 420 -16.52 -12.10 -14.74
C GLY A 420 -15.02 -12.16 -14.42
N ALA A 421 -14.62 -11.76 -13.21
CA ALA A 421 -13.25 -11.93 -12.71
C ALA A 421 -12.91 -13.41 -12.48
N GLU A 422 -13.84 -14.19 -11.91
CA GLU A 422 -13.69 -15.66 -11.84
C GLU A 422 -13.57 -16.26 -13.25
N ALA A 423 -14.43 -15.83 -14.17
CA ALA A 423 -14.41 -16.33 -15.54
C ALA A 423 -13.10 -16.00 -16.28
N ALA A 424 -12.57 -14.79 -16.10
CA ALA A 424 -11.29 -14.37 -16.67
C ALA A 424 -10.13 -15.21 -16.11
N LEU A 425 -10.17 -15.55 -14.83
CA LEU A 425 -9.16 -16.41 -14.21
C LEU A 425 -9.22 -17.84 -14.75
N PHE A 426 -10.43 -18.43 -14.81
CA PHE A 426 -10.60 -19.76 -15.39
C PHE A 426 -10.26 -19.79 -16.89
N ALA A 427 -10.51 -18.71 -17.62
CA ALA A 427 -10.14 -18.60 -19.04
C ALA A 427 -8.62 -18.75 -19.27
N LEU A 428 -7.78 -18.38 -18.29
CA LEU A 428 -6.33 -18.59 -18.33
C LEU A 428 -5.91 -20.05 -18.13
N LEU A 429 -6.81 -20.91 -17.62
CA LEU A 429 -6.57 -22.31 -17.28
C LEU A 429 -7.22 -23.30 -18.26
N LEU A 430 -8.10 -22.82 -19.14
CA LEU A 430 -8.81 -23.71 -20.05
C LEU A 430 -7.85 -24.27 -21.12
N GLY A 431 -7.77 -25.60 -21.18
CA GLY A 431 -7.14 -26.34 -22.26
C GLY A 431 -8.02 -26.42 -23.51
N GLU A 432 -7.73 -27.40 -24.36
CA GLU A 432 -8.46 -27.63 -25.62
C GLU A 432 -9.19 -28.98 -25.64
N GLY A 433 -10.11 -29.16 -26.59
CA GLY A 433 -10.79 -30.44 -26.83
C GLY A 433 -11.58 -30.98 -25.63
N GLU A 434 -11.37 -32.27 -25.31
CA GLU A 434 -12.05 -32.95 -24.21
C GLU A 434 -11.63 -32.45 -22.83
N LEU A 435 -10.38 -31.98 -22.69
CA LEU A 435 -9.91 -31.38 -21.44
C LEU A 435 -10.70 -30.10 -21.11
N ARG A 436 -10.93 -29.24 -22.11
CA ARG A 436 -11.75 -28.02 -21.95
C ARG A 436 -13.15 -28.35 -21.43
N LYS A 437 -13.78 -29.42 -21.94
CA LYS A 437 -15.12 -29.85 -21.48
C LYS A 437 -15.10 -30.32 -20.04
N ALA A 438 -14.11 -31.13 -19.66
CA ALA A 438 -13.95 -31.61 -18.29
C ALA A 438 -13.72 -30.46 -17.30
N GLN A 439 -12.84 -29.51 -17.63
CA GLN A 439 -12.57 -28.33 -16.81
C GLN A 439 -13.81 -27.43 -16.66
N LEU A 440 -14.55 -27.18 -17.75
CA LEU A 440 -15.80 -26.41 -17.69
C LEU A 440 -16.88 -27.07 -16.83
N ALA A 441 -16.95 -28.41 -16.80
CA ALA A 441 -17.85 -29.14 -15.93
C ALA A 441 -17.49 -28.97 -14.45
N LEU A 442 -16.19 -29.00 -14.10
CA LEU A 442 -15.71 -28.73 -12.74
C LEU A 442 -16.06 -27.31 -12.28
N ILE A 443 -15.85 -26.31 -13.16
CA ILE A 443 -16.20 -24.90 -12.87
C ILE A 443 -17.71 -24.75 -12.65
N GLY A 444 -18.52 -25.39 -13.48
CA GLY A 444 -19.98 -25.33 -13.41
C GLY A 444 -20.55 -25.90 -12.12
N GLY A 445 -19.87 -26.87 -11.50
CA GLY A 445 -20.26 -27.46 -10.22
C GLY A 445 -20.29 -26.45 -9.05
N ARG A 446 -19.46 -25.40 -9.09
CA ARG A 446 -19.42 -24.33 -8.07
C ARG A 446 -20.17 -23.08 -8.51
N SER A 447 -19.81 -22.52 -9.67
CA SER A 447 -20.17 -21.14 -10.02
C SER A 447 -21.43 -21.04 -10.89
N GLY A 448 -22.14 -22.15 -11.11
CA GLY A 448 -23.33 -22.22 -11.97
C GLY A 448 -22.97 -22.16 -13.47
N ALA A 449 -23.98 -22.19 -14.35
CA ALA A 449 -23.77 -22.30 -15.80
C ALA A 449 -23.18 -21.03 -16.46
N GLU A 450 -23.27 -19.88 -15.80
CA GLU A 450 -22.86 -18.58 -16.35
C GLU A 450 -21.33 -18.44 -16.45
N VAL A 451 -20.61 -18.79 -15.38
CA VAL A 451 -19.15 -18.65 -15.31
C VAL A 451 -18.45 -19.54 -16.35
N PRO A 452 -18.73 -20.85 -16.50
CA PRO A 452 -18.14 -21.68 -17.56
C PRO A 452 -18.36 -21.12 -18.97
N ALA A 453 -19.58 -20.65 -19.27
CA ALA A 453 -19.89 -20.08 -20.58
C ALA A 453 -19.12 -18.78 -20.85
N GLN A 454 -18.94 -17.95 -19.82
CA GLN A 454 -18.12 -16.75 -19.91
C GLN A 454 -16.63 -17.09 -20.02
N SER A 455 -16.10 -18.02 -19.21
CA SER A 455 -14.71 -18.47 -19.27
C SER A 455 -14.33 -18.98 -20.65
N ALA A 456 -15.21 -19.76 -21.27
CA ALA A 456 -15.00 -20.25 -22.63
C ALA A 456 -14.86 -19.10 -23.63
N ARG A 457 -15.76 -18.11 -23.61
CA ARG A 457 -15.70 -16.95 -24.52
C ARG A 457 -14.43 -16.12 -24.31
N LEU A 458 -14.06 -15.86 -23.04
CA LEU A 458 -12.87 -15.09 -22.71
C LEU A 458 -11.58 -15.83 -23.09
N ALA A 459 -11.54 -17.16 -22.97
CA ALA A 459 -10.38 -17.96 -23.38
C ALA A 459 -10.14 -17.84 -24.89
N ASP A 460 -11.19 -17.82 -25.70
CA ASP A 460 -11.05 -17.64 -27.15
C ASP A 460 -10.57 -16.21 -27.50
N ALA A 461 -11.02 -15.19 -26.76
CA ALA A 461 -10.54 -13.80 -26.92
C ALA A 461 -9.07 -13.62 -26.50
N LEU A 462 -8.54 -14.50 -25.63
CA LEU A 462 -7.17 -14.46 -25.14
C LEU A 462 -6.14 -15.15 -26.04
N LYS A 463 -6.58 -15.98 -26.99
CA LYS A 463 -5.71 -16.72 -27.91
C LYS A 463 -4.64 -15.85 -28.60
N PRO A 464 -4.93 -14.64 -29.10
CA PRO A 464 -3.93 -13.80 -29.77
C PRO A 464 -2.77 -13.34 -28.87
N LEU A 465 -3.02 -13.21 -27.56
CA LEU A 465 -2.01 -12.77 -26.58
C LEU A 465 -1.22 -13.95 -26.01
N GLY A 466 -1.79 -15.16 -26.04
CA GLY A 466 -1.18 -16.38 -25.53
C GLY A 466 -0.75 -16.25 -24.06
N ALA A 467 0.43 -16.77 -23.74
CA ALA A 467 0.97 -16.75 -22.38
C ALA A 467 1.18 -15.32 -21.82
N ARG A 468 1.40 -14.31 -22.69
CA ARG A 468 1.68 -12.93 -22.27
C ARG A 468 0.50 -12.27 -21.56
N ALA A 469 -0.72 -12.75 -21.77
CA ALA A 469 -1.89 -12.23 -21.07
C ALA A 469 -2.04 -12.72 -19.62
N ARG A 470 -1.33 -13.78 -19.22
CA ARG A 470 -1.53 -14.46 -17.94
C ARG A 470 -1.42 -13.52 -16.74
N LEU A 471 -0.27 -12.88 -16.59
CA LEU A 471 -0.05 -11.99 -15.45
C LEU A 471 -0.88 -10.69 -15.53
N PRO A 472 -0.96 -9.97 -16.66
CA PRO A 472 -1.79 -8.77 -16.74
C PRO A 472 -3.27 -9.02 -16.43
N VAL A 473 -3.87 -10.08 -16.98
CA VAL A 473 -5.29 -10.40 -16.74
C VAL A 473 -5.51 -10.80 -15.28
N LEU A 474 -4.62 -11.60 -14.71
CA LEU A 474 -4.66 -11.93 -13.29
C LEU A 474 -4.62 -10.67 -12.42
N GLN A 475 -3.69 -9.75 -12.70
CA GLN A 475 -3.53 -8.51 -11.94
C GLN A 475 -4.79 -7.63 -11.96
N LEU A 476 -5.53 -7.61 -13.08
CA LEU A 476 -6.80 -6.88 -13.17
C LEU A 476 -7.96 -7.57 -12.47
N ALA A 477 -7.94 -8.90 -12.37
CA ALA A 477 -8.98 -9.69 -11.71
C ALA A 477 -8.84 -9.67 -10.17
N ILE A 478 -7.61 -9.63 -9.65
CA ILE A 478 -7.34 -9.76 -8.22
C ILE A 478 -8.07 -8.76 -7.32
N PRO A 479 -8.14 -7.45 -7.64
CA PRO A 479 -8.88 -6.48 -6.81
C PRO A 479 -10.34 -6.89 -6.58
N THR A 480 -10.99 -7.42 -7.62
CA THR A 480 -12.37 -7.91 -7.53
C THR A 480 -12.45 -9.20 -6.71
N LEU A 481 -11.53 -10.15 -6.93
CA LEU A 481 -11.53 -11.45 -6.26
C LEU A 481 -11.16 -11.37 -4.76
N LYS A 482 -10.31 -10.43 -4.37
CA LYS A 482 -9.95 -10.18 -2.96
C LYS A 482 -11.13 -9.78 -2.10
N ARG A 483 -12.18 -9.20 -2.71
CA ARG A 483 -13.39 -8.76 -2.00
C ARG A 483 -14.35 -9.89 -1.68
N LEU A 484 -14.17 -11.07 -2.27
CA LEU A 484 -14.98 -12.23 -1.93
C LEU A 484 -14.82 -12.54 -0.42
N PRO A 485 -15.90 -12.96 0.26
CA PRO A 485 -15.82 -13.48 1.62
C PRO A 485 -14.78 -14.59 1.74
N GLY A 486 -14.15 -14.74 2.92
CA GLY A 486 -13.10 -15.75 3.16
C GLY A 486 -13.46 -17.16 2.65
N PRO A 487 -14.63 -17.71 3.02
CA PRO A 487 -15.06 -19.03 2.53
C PRO A 487 -15.19 -19.13 1.01
N GLU A 488 -15.59 -18.04 0.34
CA GLU A 488 -15.74 -18.00 -1.12
C GLU A 488 -14.38 -17.92 -1.83
N ARG A 489 -13.39 -17.23 -1.23
CA ARG A 489 -12.00 -17.22 -1.70
C ARG A 489 -11.37 -18.60 -1.61
N ASP A 490 -11.55 -19.28 -0.48
CA ASP A 490 -11.03 -20.64 -0.30
C ASP A 490 -11.69 -21.61 -1.29
N ALA A 491 -13.01 -21.52 -1.48
CA ALA A 491 -13.71 -22.33 -2.48
C ALA A 491 -13.24 -22.06 -3.92
N LEU A 492 -12.92 -20.80 -4.25
CA LEU A 492 -12.36 -20.43 -5.54
C LEU A 492 -11.00 -21.09 -5.75
N LEU A 493 -10.11 -21.04 -4.76
CA LEU A 493 -8.77 -21.62 -4.82
C LEU A 493 -8.79 -23.14 -4.92
N GLU A 494 -9.70 -23.81 -4.21
CA GLU A 494 -9.90 -25.26 -4.35
C GLU A 494 -10.42 -25.62 -5.76
N THR A 495 -11.29 -24.79 -6.33
CA THR A 495 -11.77 -25.01 -7.71
C THR A 495 -10.65 -24.80 -8.73
N ILE A 496 -9.83 -23.76 -8.57
CA ILE A 496 -8.65 -23.53 -9.42
C ILE A 496 -7.72 -24.73 -9.37
N LYS A 497 -7.43 -25.24 -8.16
CA LYS A 497 -6.59 -26.43 -7.98
C LYS A 497 -7.20 -27.65 -8.68
N ALA A 498 -8.49 -27.89 -8.52
CA ALA A 498 -9.17 -29.02 -9.18
C ALA A 498 -9.15 -28.90 -10.73
N VAL A 499 -9.28 -27.69 -11.27
CA VAL A 499 -9.21 -27.43 -12.72
C VAL A 499 -7.80 -27.69 -13.26
N ILE A 500 -6.77 -27.29 -12.52
CA ILE A 500 -5.35 -27.55 -12.86
C ILE A 500 -5.04 -29.05 -12.78
N GLU A 501 -5.55 -29.76 -11.79
CA GLU A 501 -5.27 -31.19 -11.60
C GLU A 501 -6.08 -32.11 -12.54
N ALA A 502 -6.96 -31.55 -13.39
CA ALA A 502 -7.92 -32.29 -14.19
C ALA A 502 -7.28 -33.28 -15.18
N ASP A 503 -6.13 -32.95 -15.77
CA ASP A 503 -5.38 -33.81 -16.70
C ASP A 503 -4.22 -34.58 -16.03
N ARG A 504 -4.08 -34.46 -14.71
CA ARG A 504 -2.97 -35.00 -13.89
C ARG A 504 -1.58 -34.53 -14.35
N LYS A 505 -1.48 -33.41 -15.05
CA LYS A 505 -0.23 -32.78 -15.45
C LYS A 505 -0.28 -31.29 -15.08
N ILE A 506 0.73 -30.82 -14.37
CA ILE A 506 0.79 -29.42 -13.99
C ILE A 506 1.85 -28.75 -14.85
N THR A 507 1.43 -27.79 -15.65
CA THR A 507 2.33 -26.91 -16.38
C THR A 507 2.91 -25.85 -15.46
N LEU A 508 4.07 -25.29 -15.82
CA LEU A 508 4.68 -24.21 -15.05
C LEU A 508 3.76 -22.97 -14.97
N GLY A 509 3.04 -22.66 -16.05
CA GLY A 509 2.11 -21.53 -16.09
C GLY A 509 0.95 -21.68 -15.11
N GLU A 510 0.40 -22.88 -14.98
CA GLU A 510 -0.65 -23.20 -13.99
C GLU A 510 -0.13 -23.12 -12.57
N PHE A 511 1.07 -23.66 -12.32
CA PHE A 511 1.73 -23.55 -11.03
C PHE A 511 1.95 -22.08 -10.62
N VAL A 512 2.45 -21.25 -11.53
CA VAL A 512 2.63 -19.82 -11.31
C VAL A 512 1.30 -19.13 -11.02
N LEU A 513 0.25 -19.42 -11.80
CA LEU A 513 -1.07 -18.83 -11.60
C LEU A 513 -1.64 -19.19 -10.23
N LEU A 514 -1.58 -20.46 -9.84
CA LEU A 514 -2.03 -20.94 -8.53
C LEU A 514 -1.26 -20.28 -7.38
N THR A 515 0.07 -20.20 -7.50
CA THR A 515 0.95 -19.58 -6.49
C THR A 515 0.64 -18.09 -6.31
N LEU A 516 0.41 -17.37 -7.41
CA LEU A 516 0.03 -15.97 -7.38
C LEU A 516 -1.39 -15.78 -6.83
N CYS A 517 -2.34 -16.61 -7.23
CA CYS A 517 -3.70 -16.57 -6.68
C CYS A 517 -3.70 -16.81 -5.17
N ARG A 518 -2.94 -17.78 -4.67
CA ARG A 518 -2.84 -18.04 -3.22
C ARG A 518 -2.19 -16.87 -2.49
N SER A 519 -1.04 -16.42 -2.96
CA SER A 519 -0.31 -15.33 -2.29
C SER A 519 -1.05 -13.98 -2.33
N GLN A 520 -1.85 -13.73 -3.36
CA GLN A 520 -2.51 -12.43 -3.55
C GLN A 520 -4.00 -12.44 -3.18
N ILE A 521 -4.73 -13.56 -3.33
CA ILE A 521 -6.17 -13.64 -3.01
C ILE A 521 -6.42 -14.24 -1.62
N GLN A 522 -5.69 -15.29 -1.24
CA GLN A 522 -5.96 -16.00 0.02
C GLN A 522 -5.51 -15.21 1.24
N LYS A 523 -4.40 -14.47 1.09
CA LYS A 523 -3.71 -13.84 2.21
C LYS A 523 -4.66 -12.93 2.98
N GLU A 524 -4.98 -13.34 4.22
CA GLU A 524 -5.81 -12.52 5.08
C GLU A 524 -5.10 -11.20 5.36
N PRO A 525 -5.83 -10.06 5.30
CA PRO A 525 -5.27 -8.77 5.69
C PRO A 525 -4.79 -8.87 7.14
N GLY A 526 -3.50 -8.62 7.41
CA GLY A 526 -3.03 -8.90 8.75
C GLY A 526 -1.57 -8.70 9.08
N ARG A 527 -1.23 -9.08 10.31
CA ARG A 527 0.13 -8.94 10.85
C ARG A 527 1.09 -9.82 10.03
N PRO A 528 2.25 -9.27 9.62
CA PRO A 528 3.23 -10.05 8.89
C PRO A 528 3.71 -11.25 9.71
N PRO A 529 4.10 -12.35 9.05
CA PRO A 529 4.54 -13.56 9.73
C PRO A 529 5.74 -13.26 10.66
N ALA A 530 5.75 -13.93 11.81
CA ALA A 530 6.84 -13.80 12.77
C ALA A 530 8.14 -14.36 12.17
N VAL A 531 9.24 -13.62 12.35
CA VAL A 531 10.55 -14.06 11.85
C VAL A 531 11.02 -15.25 12.69
N LYS A 532 11.14 -16.41 12.06
CA LYS A 532 11.66 -17.65 12.65
C LYS A 532 13.16 -17.81 12.36
N TYR A 533 13.56 -17.55 11.12
CA TYR A 533 14.94 -17.77 10.65
C TYR A 533 15.70 -16.47 10.48
N ARG A 534 16.93 -16.42 11.01
CA ARG A 534 17.84 -15.26 10.92
C ARG A 534 19.07 -15.52 10.04
N SER A 535 19.30 -16.77 9.65
CA SER A 535 20.32 -17.16 8.67
C SER A 535 19.68 -17.86 7.47
N VAL A 536 20.36 -17.76 6.33
CA VAL A 536 19.98 -18.43 5.09
C VAL A 536 20.29 -19.94 5.18
N ASP A 537 21.31 -20.33 5.95
CA ASP A 537 21.66 -21.74 6.17
C ASP A 537 20.51 -22.54 6.80
N ALA A 538 19.71 -21.87 7.65
CA ALA A 538 18.58 -22.50 8.32
C ALA A 538 17.42 -22.82 7.39
N VAL A 539 17.41 -22.24 6.18
CA VAL A 539 16.40 -22.46 5.13
C VAL A 539 17.03 -22.99 3.84
N ALA A 540 18.24 -23.55 3.92
CA ALA A 540 18.99 -23.99 2.75
C ALA A 540 18.29 -25.15 2.01
N THR A 541 17.65 -26.05 2.75
CA THR A 541 16.90 -27.19 2.19
C THR A 541 15.68 -26.71 1.40
N GLU A 542 14.94 -25.75 1.95
CA GLU A 542 13.75 -25.15 1.36
C GLU A 542 14.13 -24.27 0.16
N ALA A 543 15.21 -23.50 0.28
CA ALA A 543 15.78 -22.75 -0.84
C ALA A 543 16.19 -23.68 -1.98
N ALA A 544 16.82 -24.82 -1.69
CA ALA A 544 17.20 -25.80 -2.70
C ALA A 544 16.00 -26.37 -3.48
N VAL A 545 14.82 -26.51 -2.87
CA VAL A 545 13.59 -26.92 -3.59
C VAL A 545 13.24 -25.91 -4.68
N LEU A 546 13.23 -24.61 -4.35
CA LEU A 546 12.87 -23.55 -5.30
C LEU A 546 13.95 -23.33 -6.37
N LEU A 547 15.23 -23.40 -5.99
CA LEU A 547 16.32 -23.34 -6.94
C LEU A 547 16.31 -24.56 -7.88
N SER A 548 15.94 -25.75 -7.39
CA SER A 548 15.75 -26.93 -8.25
C SER A 548 14.63 -26.70 -9.26
N LEU A 549 13.50 -26.13 -8.83
CA LEU A 549 12.38 -25.80 -9.72
C LEU A 549 12.80 -24.82 -10.81
N LEU A 550 13.52 -23.74 -10.46
CA LEU A 550 14.05 -22.78 -11.42
C LEU A 550 15.05 -23.43 -12.38
N ALA A 551 15.97 -24.24 -11.86
CA ALA A 551 16.99 -24.93 -12.65
C ALA A 551 16.40 -25.90 -13.69
N HIS A 552 15.29 -26.57 -13.36
CA HIS A 552 14.56 -27.46 -14.28
C HIS A 552 13.61 -26.72 -15.22
N SER A 553 13.16 -25.52 -14.85
CA SER A 553 12.33 -24.68 -15.74
C SER A 553 13.14 -24.10 -16.91
N GLY A 554 14.44 -23.89 -16.69
CA GLY A 554 15.40 -23.46 -17.70
C GLY A 554 16.17 -24.61 -18.34
N LYS A 555 17.18 -24.25 -19.15
CA LYS A 555 18.10 -25.23 -19.77
C LYS A 555 19.35 -25.54 -18.93
N GLY A 556 19.48 -24.92 -17.77
CA GLY A 556 20.74 -24.89 -17.02
C GLY A 556 20.99 -26.06 -16.04
N GLY A 557 19.94 -26.80 -15.63
CA GLY A 557 20.07 -28.02 -14.83
C GLY A 557 20.99 -27.87 -13.60
N MET A 558 21.91 -28.82 -13.39
CA MET A 558 22.82 -28.80 -12.24
C MET A 558 23.71 -27.55 -12.19
N ALA A 559 24.21 -27.07 -13.34
CA ALA A 559 25.06 -25.89 -13.39
C ALA A 559 24.31 -24.62 -12.94
N ALA A 560 23.03 -24.50 -13.27
CA ALA A 560 22.18 -23.40 -12.79
C ALA A 560 21.89 -23.49 -11.29
N PHE A 561 21.66 -24.71 -10.79
CA PHE A 561 21.46 -24.95 -9.38
C PHE A 561 22.70 -24.61 -8.55
N ASP A 562 23.88 -25.05 -8.98
CA ASP A 562 25.15 -24.77 -8.32
C ASP A 562 25.46 -23.26 -8.29
N LYS A 563 25.20 -22.55 -9.38
CA LYS A 563 25.29 -21.07 -9.42
C LYS A 563 24.36 -20.41 -8.39
N GLY A 564 23.13 -20.90 -8.28
CA GLY A 564 22.16 -20.43 -7.29
C GLY A 564 22.60 -20.66 -5.86
N MET A 565 23.00 -21.90 -5.54
CA MET A 565 23.47 -22.27 -4.20
C MET A 565 24.75 -21.50 -3.81
N ALA A 566 25.66 -21.29 -4.76
CA ALA A 566 26.85 -20.46 -4.54
C ALA A 566 26.48 -18.99 -4.26
N ALA A 567 25.53 -18.42 -5.00
CA ALA A 567 25.03 -17.06 -4.76
C ALA A 567 24.25 -16.93 -3.44
N LEU A 568 23.60 -18.00 -2.99
CA LEU A 568 22.93 -18.08 -1.70
C LEU A 568 23.93 -18.06 -0.53
N GLY A 569 25.12 -18.65 -0.74
CA GLY A 569 26.18 -18.75 0.25
C GLY A 569 25.91 -19.79 1.34
N ALA A 570 25.00 -20.75 1.09
CA ALA A 570 24.64 -21.81 2.03
C ALA A 570 25.19 -23.17 1.56
N ALA A 571 25.71 -23.97 2.49
CA ALA A 571 26.19 -25.32 2.22
C ALA A 571 25.07 -26.36 2.37
N GLY A 572 25.06 -27.40 1.52
CA GLY A 572 24.22 -28.59 1.72
C GLY A 572 22.93 -28.68 0.89
N GLY A 573 22.74 -27.84 -0.13
CA GLY A 573 21.63 -28.00 -1.08
C GLY A 573 21.87 -29.16 -2.05
N VAL A 574 20.85 -29.98 -2.28
CA VAL A 574 20.88 -31.06 -3.29
C VAL A 574 19.82 -30.77 -4.34
N LEU A 575 20.21 -30.86 -5.63
CA LEU A 575 19.27 -30.73 -6.75
C LEU A 575 18.22 -31.85 -6.66
N ARG A 576 16.96 -31.46 -6.51
CA ARG A 576 15.82 -32.39 -6.44
C ARG A 576 15.45 -32.89 -7.82
N SER A 577 14.98 -34.13 -7.93
CA SER A 577 14.46 -34.66 -9.18
C SER A 577 13.08 -34.04 -9.50
N PRO A 578 12.67 -33.91 -10.78
CA PRO A 578 11.36 -33.38 -11.14
C PRO A 578 10.18 -34.12 -10.48
N SER A 579 10.31 -35.42 -10.22
CA SER A 579 9.31 -36.23 -9.52
C SER A 579 9.15 -35.89 -8.03
N GLU A 580 10.16 -35.29 -7.41
CA GLU A 580 10.12 -34.84 -6.01
C GLU A 580 9.51 -33.44 -5.87
N LEU A 581 9.38 -32.69 -6.97
CA LEU A 581 8.87 -31.32 -7.00
C LEU A 581 7.37 -31.30 -7.26
N ASN A 582 6.58 -31.58 -6.21
CA ASN A 582 5.13 -31.40 -6.23
C ASN A 582 4.70 -30.06 -5.62
N ILE A 583 3.45 -29.65 -5.89
CA ILE A 583 2.84 -28.41 -5.39
C ILE A 583 3.03 -28.28 -3.87
N GLY A 584 2.71 -29.33 -3.10
CA GLY A 584 2.77 -29.29 -1.64
C GLY A 584 4.19 -29.09 -1.09
N THR A 585 5.19 -29.71 -1.71
CA THR A 585 6.60 -29.53 -1.33
C THR A 585 7.09 -28.12 -1.63
N VAL A 586 6.75 -27.58 -2.80
CA VAL A 586 7.11 -26.20 -3.19
C VAL A 586 6.42 -25.18 -2.28
N GLU A 587 5.16 -25.42 -1.92
CA GLU A 587 4.39 -24.57 -1.02
C GLU A 587 4.95 -24.57 0.40
N SER A 588 5.29 -25.74 0.93
CA SER A 588 5.94 -25.86 2.23
C SER A 588 7.25 -25.07 2.27
N ALA A 589 8.06 -25.18 1.21
CA ALA A 589 9.30 -24.43 1.07
C ALA A 589 9.07 -22.91 1.02
N LEU A 590 8.09 -22.43 0.24
CA LEU A 590 7.72 -21.01 0.19
C LEU A 590 7.25 -20.48 1.54
N ASN A 591 6.48 -21.27 2.28
CA ASN A 591 5.97 -20.89 3.61
C ASN A 591 7.10 -20.73 4.63
N GLU A 592 8.07 -21.65 4.67
CA GLU A 592 9.23 -21.54 5.56
C GLU A 592 10.16 -20.39 5.16
N LEU A 593 10.39 -20.17 3.86
CA LEU A 593 11.17 -19.02 3.35
C LEU A 593 10.50 -17.68 3.66
N ASN A 594 9.17 -17.65 3.79
CA ASN A 594 8.46 -16.46 4.23
C ASN A 594 8.77 -16.05 5.68
N LEU A 595 9.18 -17.01 6.51
CA LEU A 595 9.60 -16.78 7.91
C LEU A 595 11.06 -16.31 8.01
N LEU A 596 11.78 -16.18 6.90
CA LEU A 596 13.14 -15.67 6.84
C LEU A 596 13.16 -14.16 7.11
N ALA A 597 14.18 -13.72 7.86
CA ALA A 597 14.42 -12.31 8.14
C ALA A 597 14.51 -11.47 6.84
N PRO A 598 13.88 -10.29 6.76
CA PRO A 598 13.82 -9.50 5.52
C PRO A 598 15.17 -9.16 4.90
N LEU A 599 16.19 -8.86 5.70
CA LEU A 599 17.54 -8.56 5.20
C LEU A 599 18.26 -9.77 4.58
N LYS A 600 17.72 -10.97 4.76
CA LYS A 600 18.24 -12.21 4.17
C LYS A 600 17.49 -12.64 2.92
N LYS A 601 16.24 -12.18 2.73
CA LYS A 601 15.46 -12.38 1.50
C LYS A 601 16.18 -11.91 0.22
N PRO A 602 16.93 -10.78 0.16
CA PRO A 602 17.66 -10.41 -1.05
C PRO A 602 18.75 -11.39 -1.45
N LEU A 603 19.38 -12.11 -0.50
CA LEU A 603 20.35 -13.16 -0.84
C LEU A 603 19.65 -14.33 -1.53
N PHE A 604 18.48 -14.72 -1.03
CA PHE A 604 17.67 -15.76 -1.66
C PHE A 604 17.18 -15.34 -3.05
N ILE A 605 16.69 -14.11 -3.22
CA ILE A 605 16.26 -13.61 -4.54
C ILE A 605 17.45 -13.51 -5.51
N LYS A 606 18.63 -13.07 -5.04
CA LYS A 606 19.86 -13.11 -5.84
C LYS A 606 20.19 -14.53 -6.29
N ALA A 607 20.02 -15.53 -5.43
CA ALA A 607 20.18 -16.93 -5.79
C ALA A 607 19.18 -17.37 -6.87
N CYS A 608 17.90 -17.02 -6.72
CA CYS A 608 16.87 -17.31 -7.73
C CYS A 608 17.19 -16.69 -9.09
N VAL A 609 17.60 -15.41 -9.10
CA VAL A 609 18.01 -14.71 -10.32
C VAL A 609 19.24 -15.37 -10.94
N ALA A 610 20.24 -15.71 -10.14
CA ALA A 610 21.46 -16.39 -10.61
C ALA A 610 21.18 -17.78 -11.21
N THR A 611 20.21 -18.52 -10.66
CA THR A 611 19.75 -19.79 -11.24
C THR A 611 18.98 -19.59 -12.53
N ALA A 612 18.03 -18.65 -12.55
CA ALA A 612 17.20 -18.38 -13.73
C ALA A 612 18.02 -17.86 -14.91
N MET A 613 19.11 -17.15 -14.64
CA MET A 613 19.98 -16.54 -15.66
C MET A 613 21.30 -17.30 -15.85
N ALA A 614 21.31 -18.58 -15.52
CA ALA A 614 22.53 -19.37 -15.61
C ALA A 614 23.10 -19.45 -17.04
N ASP A 615 22.25 -19.28 -18.06
CA ASP A 615 22.58 -19.27 -19.49
C ASP A 615 22.56 -17.87 -20.13
N ASP A 616 22.58 -16.81 -19.32
CA ASP A 616 22.49 -15.39 -19.73
C ASP A 616 21.25 -15.03 -20.57
N LYS A 617 20.23 -15.90 -20.57
CA LYS A 617 18.92 -15.67 -21.16
C LYS A 617 17.86 -15.81 -20.08
N LEU A 618 16.68 -15.24 -20.34
CA LEU A 618 15.54 -15.42 -19.46
C LEU A 618 14.28 -15.61 -20.29
N THR A 619 13.73 -16.81 -20.24
CA THR A 619 12.47 -17.14 -20.89
C THR A 619 11.29 -16.48 -20.16
N LEU A 620 10.15 -16.34 -20.85
CA LEU A 620 8.92 -15.85 -20.23
C LEU A 620 8.52 -16.72 -19.00
N ALA A 621 8.67 -18.03 -19.13
CA ALA A 621 8.41 -19.01 -18.08
C ALA A 621 9.25 -18.76 -16.82
N GLU A 622 10.57 -18.58 -16.97
CA GLU A 622 11.47 -18.29 -15.85
C GLU A 622 11.16 -16.93 -15.21
N ALA A 623 10.86 -15.91 -16.03
CA ALA A 623 10.48 -14.58 -15.54
C ALA A 623 9.19 -14.62 -14.72
N GLU A 624 8.18 -15.35 -15.17
CA GLU A 624 6.91 -15.51 -14.46
C GLU A 624 7.08 -16.31 -13.16
N LEU A 625 7.89 -17.38 -13.17
CA LEU A 625 8.20 -18.15 -11.98
C LEU A 625 8.95 -17.31 -10.93
N LEU A 626 9.94 -16.54 -11.37
CA LEU A 626 10.68 -15.63 -10.50
C LEU A 626 9.75 -14.57 -9.89
N ARG A 627 8.82 -14.02 -10.67
CA ARG A 627 7.79 -13.08 -10.18
C ARG A 627 6.85 -13.76 -9.17
N ALA A 628 6.44 -15.00 -9.40
CA ALA A 628 5.62 -15.76 -8.47
C ALA A 628 6.33 -15.96 -7.12
N ILE A 629 7.60 -16.39 -7.15
CA ILE A 629 8.42 -16.55 -5.94
C ILE A 629 8.57 -15.22 -5.21
N CYS A 630 8.88 -14.13 -5.92
CA CYS A 630 9.05 -12.81 -5.31
C CYS A 630 7.74 -12.30 -4.70
N ALA A 631 6.61 -12.47 -5.40
CA ALA A 631 5.29 -12.09 -4.90
C ALA A 631 4.92 -12.85 -3.62
N SER A 632 5.19 -14.16 -3.57
CA SER A 632 4.99 -14.98 -2.36
C SER A 632 5.84 -14.51 -1.19
N LEU A 633 7.00 -13.89 -1.45
CA LEU A 633 7.91 -13.36 -0.43
C LEU A 633 7.62 -11.90 -0.03
N ASP A 634 6.52 -11.29 -0.52
CA ASP A 634 6.21 -9.86 -0.41
C ASP A 634 7.32 -8.95 -0.94
N SER A 635 8.02 -9.40 -1.98
CA SER A 635 9.10 -8.67 -2.63
C SER A 635 8.66 -8.27 -4.05
N PRO A 636 8.53 -6.96 -4.35
CA PRO A 636 8.10 -6.49 -5.66
C PRO A 636 9.19 -6.74 -6.71
N LEU A 637 8.85 -7.47 -7.77
CA LEU A 637 9.74 -7.65 -8.91
C LEU A 637 9.10 -7.03 -10.16
N PRO A 638 9.63 -5.89 -10.66
CA PRO A 638 9.18 -5.29 -11.91
C PRO A 638 9.22 -6.25 -13.11
N PRO A 639 8.44 -5.99 -14.16
CA PRO A 639 8.53 -6.74 -15.42
C PRO A 639 9.94 -6.65 -16.02
N ILE A 640 10.48 -7.76 -16.50
CA ILE A 640 11.85 -7.81 -17.01
C ILE A 640 11.82 -7.46 -18.50
N LEU A 641 12.43 -6.33 -18.86
CA LEU A 641 12.31 -5.74 -20.19
C LEU A 641 13.29 -6.28 -21.23
N GLU A 642 14.41 -6.89 -20.82
CA GLU A 642 15.59 -7.05 -21.71
C GLU A 642 15.81 -8.43 -22.35
N THR A 643 14.97 -9.45 -22.11
CA THR A 643 15.33 -10.82 -22.55
C THR A 643 14.19 -11.76 -22.96
N THR A 644 12.93 -11.32 -22.99
CA THR A 644 11.85 -12.22 -23.42
C THR A 644 11.94 -12.47 -24.92
N GLU A 645 12.65 -13.55 -25.31
CA GLU A 645 12.60 -14.09 -26.67
C GLU A 645 11.12 -14.17 -27.08
N ALA A 646 10.80 -13.52 -28.19
CA ALA A 646 9.54 -13.70 -28.87
C ALA A 646 9.53 -15.13 -29.40
N VAL A 647 9.06 -16.07 -28.58
CA VAL A 647 8.66 -17.39 -29.08
C VAL A 647 7.42 -17.13 -29.93
N ALA A 648 7.67 -17.08 -31.25
CA ALA A 648 6.66 -17.07 -32.29
C ALA A 648 5.87 -18.37 -32.32
#